data_AF-A0A7S4S4N4-F1
#
_entry.id   AF-A0A7S4S4N4-F1
#
_cell.length_a   1.000
_cell.length_b   1.000
_cell.length_c   1.000
_cell.angle_alpha   90.00
_cell.angle_beta   90.00
_cell.angle_gamma   90.00
#
_symmetry.space_group_name_H-M   'P 1'
#
loop_
_entity.id
_entity.type
_entity.pdbx_description
1 polymer ?
#
loop_
_entity_poly.entity_id
_entity_poly.type
_entity_poly.pdbx_seq_one_letter_code
_entity_poly.pdbx_strand_id
1 'polypeptide(L)'
;MAPLVQAAGKVQVAPASSVTSVFRPHSSVFGTLTPNREWLVGAMEAVGAAEESSRKSVMYLSEDLGFTLTTCAEVPRLARLNNMEVLQGQILVPASAGADDMEGVVATLMQRRPDVVVSCTYRAACHALVREMERRRYTPKALIATICVVEADFIEQLGAAGHYAIGVSPWIPSMPLGGLVTGGWTAEGFAGAFEARFGATPPYQAASSFAAAAVLTHAIELAGTLDPAAVAAVLRNLSDHSMYGHIAFDGNGQCTNTIKVLQRHGGDSLLTVHPAGVAQERLVYPKPDWVTRQCLNTLASQPSRFGFLDVCQECPLGRTSAVVDAGRSILRVCAECGAGKMGVDIDFQSCLECPQGTFSDRPGATQCAFCPAGAFGNASGRTACEACLPGAVAETLGSKACSACLPGHYQGSGNRTQCRRCEVGRYAEEKGATACQGCPPSFSTQGTGFSRASDCGCPAEHFNGSRYDPSRTPACEPCPRGVACPGFGAELELRQGYYEAAGGLDPFAGVWLCRPAAACPGGLPGTCADKLEGLGCSICPDGQVLLGTEGGDMRCQECDGLNIALLVFLPFAVLICLVCIYYLANDRVAISTGNVLACSIIFGLSVTVVQVFGMLGQLMVPWPASIEKLVKLSRVLVSDGDAMGLECLVGKGPMEKYLAMFALPFLVVAILGGLAILSLALPRLTRGRLEAWSWRRVFNTLCHMGQALFITVTVVAASPMQCFTHPNGKSTMASFPSVLCFEGGATHARFLLMSFSLLVLLVIPFIAVAAWGSYSVYVSTQTRGIDAPQMTMYRFLVYRFRPSVWWWANVFNVRQLLLGLTPMVTPDDTANQLVYMLFVVLAYLAVMTAFLPWRTLEINLFDMLTTCLIAGIGITMTTFIPASKYEGRQVALLVTITVLTLTCIGLAGAYALVMLKRRGKSGHFGYIFPPPEDMKKFADHSQSIMQSLAGMSRSEFRLFLEELSTIDRLLVDKVVNVFAMTSEGHSVTRGPRRSTFNRSLRLVHPASDEPPTPEGEGLCPGDVESQSGCGSSHGSAMELPAPELEASAKPSRDSTVPDDTAVRRYSCDTLTPTLETWKAVAESRSD
;
A
#
# COMPACT_ATOMS: atom_id res chain seq x y z
N MET A 1 -8.87 -16.86 7.94
CA MET A 1 -8.70 -17.37 6.55
C MET A 1 -9.85 -18.28 6.10
N ALA A 2 -10.24 -19.31 6.85
CA ALA A 2 -11.28 -20.27 6.41
C ALA A 2 -12.54 -19.67 5.73
N PRO A 3 -13.20 -18.59 6.24
CA PRO A 3 -14.35 -18.00 5.57
C PRO A 3 -14.04 -17.41 4.18
N LEU A 4 -12.83 -16.87 3.98
CA LEU A 4 -12.39 -16.30 2.71
C LEU A 4 -12.10 -17.39 1.68
N VAL A 5 -11.46 -18.49 2.11
CA VAL A 5 -11.20 -19.66 1.24
C VAL A 5 -12.49 -20.29 0.76
N GLN A 6 -13.47 -20.43 1.65
CA GLN A 6 -14.79 -20.96 1.31
C GLN A 6 -15.57 -20.00 0.39
N ALA A 7 -15.52 -18.69 0.63
CA ALA A 7 -16.13 -17.68 -0.25
C ALA A 7 -15.46 -17.60 -1.63
N ALA A 8 -14.15 -17.87 -1.73
CA ALA A 8 -13.40 -17.88 -2.98
C ALA A 8 -13.51 -19.21 -3.76
N GLY A 9 -14.26 -20.20 -3.24
CA GLY A 9 -14.38 -21.53 -3.85
C GLY A 9 -13.05 -22.26 -3.96
N LYS A 10 -12.10 -22.01 -3.05
CA LYS A 10 -10.77 -22.64 -3.04
C LYS A 10 -10.67 -23.74 -1.99
N VAL A 11 -9.67 -24.60 -2.16
CA VAL A 11 -9.28 -25.61 -1.18
C VAL A 11 -8.06 -25.11 -0.38
N GLN A 12 -8.03 -25.40 0.92
CA GLN A 12 -6.88 -25.09 1.79
C GLN A 12 -6.54 -26.31 2.65
N VAL A 13 -5.25 -26.61 2.80
CA VAL A 13 -4.73 -27.47 3.87
C VAL A 13 -3.93 -26.60 4.83
N ALA A 14 -4.39 -26.47 6.07
CA ALA A 14 -3.87 -25.55 7.08
C ALA A 14 -2.91 -26.26 8.06
N PRO A 15 -1.61 -25.90 8.10
CA PRO A 15 -0.60 -26.64 8.88
C PRO A 15 -0.52 -26.27 10.36
N ALA A 16 -1.17 -25.18 10.78
CA ALA A 16 -0.96 -24.53 12.08
C ALA A 16 -2.27 -24.23 12.84
N SER A 17 -3.38 -24.94 12.55
CA SER A 17 -4.65 -24.75 13.25
C SER A 17 -5.24 -26.09 13.71
N SER A 18 -5.31 -26.28 15.03
CA SER A 18 -5.93 -27.43 15.70
C SER A 18 -7.26 -27.06 16.41
N VAL A 19 -7.62 -25.77 16.44
CA VAL A 19 -8.88 -25.28 17.01
C VAL A 19 -10.06 -25.73 16.15
N THR A 20 -11.00 -26.47 16.75
CA THR A 20 -12.15 -27.09 16.07
C THR A 20 -13.07 -26.08 15.36
N SER A 21 -13.25 -24.87 15.91
CA SER A 21 -14.18 -23.85 15.39
C SER A 21 -13.80 -23.28 14.01
N VAL A 22 -12.57 -23.53 13.55
CA VAL A 22 -12.08 -23.15 12.20
C VAL A 22 -12.62 -24.11 11.13
N PHE A 23 -12.94 -25.34 11.52
CA PHE A 23 -13.33 -26.44 10.63
C PHE A 23 -14.85 -26.67 10.70
N ARG A 24 -15.46 -27.02 9.57
CA ARG A 24 -16.92 -27.14 9.46
C ARG A 24 -17.30 -28.29 8.53
N PRO A 25 -18.44 -28.98 8.78
CA PRO A 25 -18.97 -29.98 7.87
C PRO A 25 -19.07 -29.45 6.44
N HIS A 26 -18.64 -30.26 5.48
CA HIS A 26 -18.67 -29.94 4.04
C HIS A 26 -17.81 -28.73 3.61
N SER A 27 -16.95 -28.18 4.48
CA SER A 27 -16.02 -27.12 4.08
C SER A 27 -14.94 -27.62 3.10
N SER A 28 -14.26 -26.69 2.44
CA SER A 28 -13.06 -26.94 1.61
C SER A 28 -11.76 -26.67 2.37
N VAL A 29 -11.82 -26.62 3.70
CA VAL A 29 -10.70 -26.29 4.59
C VAL A 29 -10.36 -27.53 5.39
N PHE A 30 -9.15 -28.04 5.14
CA PHE A 30 -8.56 -29.20 5.80
C PHE A 30 -7.41 -28.73 6.70
N GLY A 31 -7.01 -29.51 7.71
CA GLY A 31 -5.91 -29.15 8.59
C GLY A 31 -5.13 -30.36 9.08
N THR A 32 -3.80 -30.31 8.99
CA THR A 32 -2.92 -31.45 9.33
C THR A 32 -2.69 -31.63 10.83
N LEU A 33 -2.99 -30.62 11.66
CA LEU A 33 -2.96 -30.78 13.12
C LEU A 33 -4.25 -31.45 13.63
N THR A 34 -4.06 -32.39 14.56
CA THR A 34 -5.14 -33.07 15.31
C THR A 34 -5.96 -32.05 16.13
N PRO A 35 -7.30 -32.21 16.25
CA PRO A 35 -8.14 -31.32 17.05
C PRO A 35 -7.65 -31.13 18.49
N ASN A 36 -7.68 -29.90 19.02
CA ASN A 36 -7.25 -29.56 20.40
C ASN A 36 -7.75 -30.54 21.46
N ARG A 37 -8.99 -31.03 21.32
CA ARG A 37 -9.62 -31.95 22.27
C ARG A 37 -8.97 -33.32 22.41
N GLU A 38 -8.13 -33.71 21.44
CA GLU A 38 -7.42 -34.98 21.44
C GLU A 38 -5.99 -34.87 22.04
N TRP A 39 -5.46 -33.66 22.24
CA TRP A 39 -4.05 -33.43 22.61
C TRP A 39 -3.65 -34.02 23.97
N LEU A 40 -4.58 -34.11 24.91
CA LEU A 40 -4.33 -34.64 26.24
C LEU A 40 -4.84 -36.09 26.42
N VAL A 41 -5.56 -36.66 25.45
CA VAL A 41 -6.23 -37.97 25.57
C VAL A 41 -5.22 -39.05 25.97
N GLY A 42 -4.20 -39.29 25.12
CA GLY A 42 -3.22 -40.34 25.36
C GLY A 42 -2.40 -40.16 26.65
N ALA A 43 -2.15 -38.91 27.08
CA ALA A 43 -1.39 -38.64 28.29
C ALA A 43 -2.22 -38.93 29.55
N MET A 44 -3.51 -38.56 29.53
CA MET A 44 -4.45 -38.86 30.60
C MET A 44 -4.78 -40.36 30.68
N GLU A 45 -4.83 -41.05 29.53
CA GLU A 45 -4.96 -42.51 29.45
C GLU A 45 -3.74 -43.23 30.04
N ALA A 46 -2.53 -42.85 29.64
CA ALA A 46 -1.30 -43.48 30.12
C ALA A 46 -1.11 -43.31 31.65
N VAL A 47 -1.39 -42.11 32.18
CA VAL A 47 -1.35 -41.86 33.64
C VAL A 47 -2.53 -42.51 34.37
N GLY A 48 -3.70 -42.60 33.73
CA GLY A 48 -4.88 -43.29 34.27
C GLY A 48 -4.59 -44.78 34.50
N ALA A 49 -4.07 -45.44 33.48
CA ALA A 49 -3.76 -46.88 33.45
C ALA A 49 -2.53 -47.29 34.29
N ALA A 50 -1.71 -46.35 34.76
CA ALA A 50 -0.58 -46.66 35.64
C ALA A 50 -1.06 -47.28 36.97
N GLU A 51 -0.40 -48.35 37.43
CA GLU A 51 -0.84 -49.11 38.62
C GLU A 51 -0.78 -48.26 39.90
N GLU A 52 -1.93 -48.06 40.53
CA GLU A 52 -2.05 -47.41 41.84
C GLU A 52 -3.35 -47.85 42.54
N SER A 53 -3.32 -48.03 43.86
CA SER A 53 -4.44 -48.55 44.65
C SER A 53 -5.53 -47.51 44.98
N SER A 54 -5.25 -46.22 44.77
CA SER A 54 -6.15 -45.11 45.05
C SER A 54 -6.56 -44.36 43.80
N ARG A 55 -7.76 -43.74 43.81
CA ARG A 55 -8.23 -42.85 42.75
C ARG A 55 -7.29 -41.65 42.62
N LYS A 56 -6.76 -41.40 41.42
CA LYS A 56 -5.81 -40.31 41.16
C LYS A 56 -6.50 -38.95 41.13
N SER A 57 -5.88 -37.95 41.74
CA SER A 57 -6.37 -36.57 41.81
C SER A 57 -5.64 -35.64 40.82
N VAL A 58 -6.36 -34.69 40.23
CA VAL A 58 -5.90 -33.84 39.11
C VAL A 58 -6.15 -32.37 39.41
N MET A 59 -5.17 -31.53 39.11
CA MET A 59 -5.35 -30.09 38.93
C MET A 59 -4.71 -29.64 37.62
N TYR A 60 -5.20 -28.54 37.06
CA TYR A 60 -4.80 -28.10 35.73
C TYR A 60 -4.77 -26.57 35.60
N LEU A 61 -3.80 -26.09 34.82
CA LEU A 61 -3.59 -24.66 34.54
C LEU A 61 -3.46 -24.40 33.04
N SER A 62 -3.76 -23.17 32.62
CA SER A 62 -3.54 -22.72 31.25
C SER A 62 -3.28 -21.22 31.16
N GLU A 63 -2.45 -20.81 30.22
CA GLU A 63 -2.39 -19.42 29.77
C GLU A 63 -3.73 -19.00 29.13
N ASP A 64 -4.09 -17.72 29.27
CA ASP A 64 -5.26 -17.09 28.64
C ASP A 64 -5.06 -16.87 27.13
N LEU A 65 -4.88 -17.96 26.39
CA LEU A 65 -4.67 -18.02 24.95
C LEU A 65 -5.56 -19.10 24.32
N GLY A 66 -6.07 -18.86 23.11
CA GLY A 66 -7.13 -19.69 22.52
C GLY A 66 -6.80 -21.19 22.39
N PHE A 67 -5.54 -21.56 22.16
CA PHE A 67 -5.10 -22.96 22.12
C PHE A 67 -5.02 -23.59 23.52
N THR A 68 -4.35 -22.93 24.46
CA THR A 68 -4.11 -23.44 25.82
C THR A 68 -5.41 -23.56 26.61
N LEU A 69 -6.27 -22.53 26.53
CA LEU A 69 -7.62 -22.53 27.12
C LEU A 69 -8.46 -23.73 26.66
N THR A 70 -8.59 -23.90 25.34
CA THR A 70 -9.48 -24.93 24.77
C THR A 70 -8.93 -26.35 24.90
N THR A 71 -7.60 -26.51 24.95
CA THR A 71 -6.97 -27.81 25.23
C THR A 71 -7.17 -28.20 26.70
N CYS A 72 -6.96 -27.29 27.66
CA CYS A 72 -7.12 -27.61 29.09
C CYS A 72 -8.59 -27.68 29.55
N ALA A 73 -9.52 -27.05 28.83
CA ALA A 73 -10.96 -27.17 29.11
C ALA A 73 -11.46 -28.63 29.04
N GLU A 74 -10.74 -29.53 28.37
CA GLU A 74 -11.08 -30.95 28.24
C GLU A 74 -10.64 -31.82 29.44
N VAL A 75 -9.76 -31.32 30.32
CA VAL A 75 -9.25 -32.09 31.47
C VAL A 75 -10.38 -32.68 32.33
N PRO A 76 -11.48 -31.98 32.65
CA PRO A 76 -12.61 -32.57 33.39
C PRO A 76 -13.37 -33.68 32.65
N ARG A 77 -13.33 -33.74 31.32
CA ARG A 77 -13.86 -34.87 30.55
C ARG A 77 -12.89 -36.05 30.61
N LEU A 78 -11.62 -35.81 30.35
CA LEU A 78 -10.58 -36.85 30.32
C LEU A 78 -10.33 -37.48 31.70
N ALA A 79 -10.38 -36.69 32.76
CA ALA A 79 -10.30 -37.17 34.14
C ALA A 79 -11.45 -38.14 34.47
N ARG A 80 -12.69 -37.83 34.05
CA ARG A 80 -13.84 -38.72 34.26
C ARG A 80 -13.71 -40.04 33.50
N LEU A 81 -13.21 -40.01 32.27
CA LEU A 81 -12.99 -41.22 31.47
C LEU A 81 -11.90 -42.13 32.06
N ASN A 82 -10.87 -41.55 32.68
CA ASN A 82 -9.72 -42.27 33.23
C ASN A 82 -9.79 -42.50 34.75
N ASN A 83 -11.00 -42.50 35.32
CA ASN A 83 -11.25 -42.70 36.76
C ASN A 83 -10.41 -41.78 37.68
N MET A 84 -10.22 -40.52 37.31
CA MET A 84 -9.54 -39.51 38.10
C MET A 84 -10.54 -38.52 38.73
N GLU A 85 -10.10 -37.78 39.74
CA GLU A 85 -10.87 -36.73 40.43
C GLU A 85 -10.25 -35.35 40.18
N VAL A 86 -11.07 -34.36 39.81
CA VAL A 86 -10.59 -32.98 39.59
C VAL A 86 -10.78 -32.19 40.87
N LEU A 87 -9.68 -31.76 41.51
CA LEU A 87 -9.72 -31.08 42.82
C LEU A 87 -10.16 -29.61 42.73
N GLN A 88 -9.94 -28.96 41.59
CA GLN A 88 -10.25 -27.56 41.35
C GLN A 88 -10.44 -27.31 39.86
N GLY A 89 -11.24 -26.30 39.51
CA GLY A 89 -11.35 -25.80 38.14
C GLY A 89 -10.05 -25.19 37.62
N GLN A 90 -10.05 -24.89 36.32
CA GLN A 90 -8.91 -24.37 35.54
C GLN A 90 -8.26 -23.15 36.19
N ILE A 91 -6.97 -23.26 36.50
CA ILE A 91 -6.17 -22.11 36.96
C ILE A 91 -5.73 -21.33 35.73
N LEU A 92 -6.24 -20.11 35.57
CA LEU A 92 -5.84 -19.21 34.49
C LEU A 92 -4.61 -18.41 34.89
N VAL A 93 -3.61 -18.37 34.01
CA VAL A 93 -2.41 -17.52 34.15
C VAL A 93 -2.30 -16.55 32.96
N PRO A 94 -1.63 -15.40 33.11
CA PRO A 94 -1.44 -14.46 32.01
C PRO A 94 -0.73 -15.10 30.80
N ALA A 95 -1.00 -14.59 29.59
CA ALA A 95 -0.36 -15.05 28.34
C ALA A 95 1.17 -14.83 28.27
N SER A 96 1.76 -14.21 29.29
CA SER A 96 3.19 -13.98 29.46
C SER A 96 3.66 -14.35 30.88
N ALA A 97 3.05 -15.37 31.49
CA ALA A 97 3.27 -15.73 32.88
C ALA A 97 4.74 -16.07 33.18
N GLY A 98 5.28 -15.42 34.21
CA GLY A 98 6.65 -15.56 34.67
C GLY A 98 6.79 -16.40 35.94
N ALA A 99 7.94 -16.26 36.62
CA ALA A 99 8.20 -16.95 37.89
C ALA A 99 7.24 -16.49 39.00
N ASP A 100 6.94 -15.19 39.08
CA ASP A 100 6.08 -14.59 40.10
C ASP A 100 4.63 -15.10 40.00
N ASP A 101 4.09 -15.24 38.79
CA ASP A 101 2.77 -15.83 38.54
C ASP A 101 2.70 -17.30 39.02
N MET A 102 3.79 -18.04 38.83
CA MET A 102 3.87 -19.46 39.17
C MET A 102 4.03 -19.73 40.67
N GLU A 103 4.56 -18.78 41.45
CA GLU A 103 4.64 -18.90 42.91
C GLU A 103 3.26 -19.12 43.55
N GLY A 104 2.25 -18.33 43.15
CA GLY A 104 0.87 -18.50 43.62
C GLY A 104 0.23 -19.81 43.17
N VAL A 105 0.51 -20.25 41.93
CA VAL A 105 0.03 -21.53 41.40
C VAL A 105 0.62 -22.69 42.18
N VAL A 106 1.95 -22.75 42.34
CA VAL A 106 2.62 -23.86 43.04
C VAL A 106 2.26 -23.87 44.53
N ALA A 107 2.09 -22.73 45.19
CA ALA A 107 1.57 -22.68 46.55
C ALA A 107 0.17 -23.34 46.66
N THR A 108 -0.70 -23.08 45.68
CA THR A 108 -2.04 -23.71 45.61
C THR A 108 -1.94 -25.23 45.37
N LEU A 109 -1.04 -25.66 44.49
CA LEU A 109 -0.78 -27.09 44.24
C LEU A 109 -0.22 -27.79 45.50
N MET A 110 0.69 -27.15 46.24
CA MET A 110 1.21 -27.68 47.51
C MET A 110 0.15 -27.81 48.61
N GLN A 111 -0.83 -26.89 48.64
CA GLN A 111 -1.95 -26.92 49.58
C GLN A 111 -2.93 -28.06 49.28
N ARG A 112 -3.23 -28.30 47.98
CA ARG A 112 -4.20 -29.30 47.53
C ARG A 112 -3.62 -30.69 47.31
N ARG A 113 -2.31 -30.78 47.04
CA ARG A 113 -1.53 -32.00 46.76
C ARG A 113 -2.16 -32.94 45.71
N PRO A 114 -2.46 -32.46 44.48
CA PRO A 114 -2.88 -33.34 43.39
C PRO A 114 -1.77 -34.36 43.06
N ASP A 115 -2.19 -35.55 42.65
CA ASP A 115 -1.32 -36.58 42.09
C ASP A 115 -0.81 -36.19 40.70
N VAL A 116 -1.68 -35.56 39.89
CA VAL A 116 -1.43 -35.19 38.50
C VAL A 116 -1.61 -33.69 38.32
N VAL A 117 -0.60 -33.03 37.73
CA VAL A 117 -0.70 -31.63 37.28
C VAL A 117 -0.67 -31.58 35.77
N VAL A 118 -1.66 -30.92 35.16
CA VAL A 118 -1.74 -30.70 33.70
C VAL A 118 -1.50 -29.23 33.38
N SER A 119 -0.47 -28.93 32.60
CA SER A 119 -0.07 -27.57 32.23
C SER A 119 -0.25 -27.32 30.73
N CYS A 120 -1.33 -26.64 30.35
CA CYS A 120 -1.50 -26.16 28.98
C CYS A 120 -0.82 -24.81 28.84
N THR A 121 0.49 -24.84 28.67
CA THR A 121 1.36 -23.66 28.69
C THR A 121 2.44 -23.75 27.63
N TYR A 122 2.78 -22.61 27.04
CA TYR A 122 3.96 -22.41 26.22
C TYR A 122 5.25 -22.35 27.07
N ARG A 123 6.39 -22.20 26.38
CA ARG A 123 7.76 -22.32 26.90
C ARG A 123 8.01 -21.58 28.23
N ALA A 124 7.80 -20.27 28.28
CA ALA A 124 8.15 -19.43 29.42
C ALA A 124 7.38 -19.82 30.71
N ALA A 125 6.05 -19.87 30.62
CA ALA A 125 5.18 -20.25 31.74
C ALA A 125 5.45 -21.67 32.25
N CYS A 126 5.72 -22.61 31.33
CA CYS A 126 6.09 -23.98 31.68
C CYS A 126 7.45 -24.07 32.41
N HIS A 127 8.47 -23.37 31.92
CA HIS A 127 9.80 -23.38 32.56
C HIS A 127 9.74 -22.73 33.95
N ALA A 128 8.95 -21.66 34.10
CA ALA A 128 8.68 -21.03 35.39
C ALA A 128 7.98 -21.99 36.36
N LEU A 129 6.96 -22.73 35.91
CA LEU A 129 6.25 -23.73 36.72
C LEU A 129 7.20 -24.80 37.26
N VAL A 130 8.04 -25.39 36.40
CA VAL A 130 8.98 -26.47 36.81
C VAL A 130 10.03 -25.95 37.79
N ARG A 131 10.63 -24.77 37.54
CA ARG A 131 11.61 -24.15 38.46
C ARG A 131 10.99 -23.82 39.82
N GLU A 132 9.74 -23.36 39.86
CA GLU A 132 9.06 -23.08 41.12
C GLU A 132 8.71 -24.37 41.89
N MET A 133 8.28 -25.43 41.19
CA MET A 133 8.11 -26.77 41.82
C MET A 133 9.43 -27.28 42.43
N GLU A 134 10.55 -27.14 41.73
CA GLU A 134 11.88 -27.50 42.24
C GLU A 134 12.29 -26.65 43.46
N ARG A 135 12.20 -25.31 43.35
CA ARG A 135 12.53 -24.37 44.44
C ARG A 135 11.75 -24.67 45.71
N ARG A 136 10.46 -25.00 45.57
CA ARG A 136 9.55 -25.37 46.66
C ARG A 136 9.67 -26.82 47.13
N ARG A 137 10.52 -27.62 46.48
CA ARG A 137 10.64 -29.09 46.64
C ARG A 137 9.31 -29.82 46.51
N TYR A 138 8.37 -29.29 45.73
CA TYR A 138 7.10 -29.94 45.43
C TYR A 138 7.27 -30.88 44.23
N THR A 139 6.74 -32.11 44.33
CA THR A 139 6.71 -33.08 43.24
C THR A 139 5.31 -33.70 43.17
N PRO A 140 4.51 -33.42 42.15
CA PRO A 140 3.32 -34.23 41.84
C PRO A 140 3.76 -35.59 41.26
N LYS A 141 2.95 -36.64 41.40
CA LYS A 141 3.27 -37.97 40.86
C LYS A 141 3.37 -37.97 39.33
N ALA A 142 2.62 -37.09 38.65
CA ALA A 142 2.78 -36.79 37.23
C ALA A 142 2.72 -35.28 36.96
N LEU A 143 3.54 -34.82 36.01
CA LEU A 143 3.42 -33.51 35.37
C LEU A 143 3.25 -33.72 33.86
N ILE A 144 2.08 -33.38 33.34
CA ILE A 144 1.77 -33.39 31.90
C ILE A 144 1.82 -31.95 31.40
N ALA A 145 2.56 -31.67 30.32
CA ALA A 145 2.58 -30.35 29.71
C ALA A 145 2.46 -30.42 28.17
N THR A 146 1.81 -29.42 27.58
CA THR A 146 1.38 -29.50 26.17
C THR A 146 2.49 -29.34 25.13
N ILE A 147 3.48 -28.47 25.37
CA ILE A 147 4.45 -28.06 24.32
C ILE A 147 5.89 -28.11 24.84
N CYS A 148 6.22 -27.37 25.90
CA CYS A 148 7.57 -27.20 26.41
C CYS A 148 8.40 -28.50 26.54
N VAL A 149 7.84 -29.60 27.07
CA VAL A 149 8.60 -30.84 27.34
C VAL A 149 9.22 -31.47 26.09
N VAL A 150 8.62 -31.26 24.92
CA VAL A 150 9.13 -31.75 23.62
C VAL A 150 10.03 -30.76 22.89
N GLU A 151 10.21 -29.54 23.40
CA GLU A 151 11.18 -28.57 22.88
C GLU A 151 12.61 -28.97 23.27
N ALA A 152 13.59 -28.69 22.42
CA ALA A 152 14.98 -29.12 22.63
C ALA A 152 15.59 -28.52 23.90
N ASP A 153 15.36 -27.22 24.12
CA ASP A 153 15.96 -26.45 25.22
C ASP A 153 15.32 -26.71 26.59
N PHE A 154 14.25 -27.51 26.68
CA PHE A 154 13.58 -27.82 27.94
C PHE A 154 14.54 -28.43 28.96
N ILE A 155 15.37 -29.39 28.54
CA ILE A 155 16.39 -29.99 29.41
C ILE A 155 17.63 -29.10 29.54
N GLU A 156 18.02 -28.34 28.50
CA GLU A 156 19.10 -27.36 28.59
C GLU A 156 18.83 -26.29 29.66
N GLN A 157 17.57 -25.87 29.82
CA GLN A 157 17.15 -24.82 30.75
C GLN A 157 16.75 -25.32 32.14
N LEU A 158 16.39 -26.60 32.29
CA LEU A 158 15.84 -27.16 33.54
C LEU A 158 16.67 -28.31 34.11
N GLY A 159 17.56 -28.93 33.32
CA GLY A 159 18.33 -30.11 33.70
C GLY A 159 17.48 -31.20 34.35
N ALA A 160 17.96 -31.72 35.49
CA ALA A 160 17.27 -32.76 36.25
C ALA A 160 15.87 -32.35 36.79
N ALA A 161 15.53 -31.04 36.82
CA ALA A 161 14.19 -30.58 37.16
C ALA A 161 13.15 -31.03 36.12
N GLY A 162 13.54 -31.03 34.84
CA GLY A 162 12.69 -31.48 33.72
C GLY A 162 12.54 -33.00 33.59
N HIS A 163 13.36 -33.80 34.30
CA HIS A 163 13.27 -35.26 34.22
C HIS A 163 11.91 -35.79 34.72
N TYR A 164 11.43 -36.83 34.05
CA TYR A 164 10.15 -37.51 34.23
C TYR A 164 8.90 -36.67 33.95
N ALA A 165 9.05 -35.46 33.40
CA ALA A 165 7.94 -34.69 32.84
C ALA A 165 7.40 -35.36 31.58
N ILE A 166 6.08 -35.27 31.38
CA ILE A 166 5.34 -35.88 30.27
C ILE A 166 4.97 -34.78 29.27
N GLY A 167 5.39 -34.94 28.03
CA GLY A 167 5.05 -34.10 26.89
C GLY A 167 4.11 -34.79 25.92
N VAL A 168 3.50 -34.02 25.03
CA VAL A 168 2.67 -34.54 23.93
C VAL A 168 3.10 -33.90 22.61
N SER A 169 3.05 -34.67 21.52
CA SER A 169 3.34 -34.15 20.18
C SER A 169 2.56 -34.89 19.09
N PRO A 170 2.09 -34.20 18.03
CA PRO A 170 1.58 -34.87 16.83
C PRO A 170 2.70 -35.55 16.03
N TRP A 171 3.96 -35.09 16.15
CA TRP A 171 5.08 -35.61 15.35
C TRP A 171 6.43 -35.62 16.09
N ILE A 172 7.25 -36.63 15.82
CA ILE A 172 8.60 -36.80 16.35
C ILE A 172 9.52 -37.41 15.27
N PRO A 173 10.83 -37.10 15.26
CA PRO A 173 11.78 -37.63 14.28
C PRO A 173 11.90 -39.16 14.27
N SER A 174 11.79 -39.79 15.44
CA SER A 174 11.99 -41.24 15.64
C SER A 174 10.79 -42.11 15.27
N MET A 175 9.77 -41.58 14.58
CA MET A 175 8.59 -42.36 14.20
C MET A 175 8.93 -43.39 13.11
N PRO A 176 8.56 -44.68 13.27
CA PRO A 176 8.87 -45.74 12.32
C PRO A 176 7.98 -45.73 11.07
N LEU A 177 7.41 -44.58 10.70
CA LEU A 177 6.39 -44.43 9.67
C LEU A 177 6.90 -43.57 8.50
N GLY A 178 6.53 -44.01 7.30
CA GLY A 178 6.63 -43.29 6.04
C GLY A 178 5.48 -43.73 5.13
N GLY A 179 5.32 -43.11 3.96
CA GLY A 179 4.27 -43.53 3.02
C GLY A 179 4.12 -42.67 1.78
N LEU A 180 3.11 -43.02 0.97
CA LEU A 180 2.93 -42.56 -0.41
C LEU A 180 2.71 -41.05 -0.53
N VAL A 181 1.97 -40.46 0.41
CA VAL A 181 1.66 -39.01 0.43
C VAL A 181 2.91 -38.13 0.40
N THR A 182 4.01 -38.61 0.96
CA THR A 182 5.30 -37.91 1.00
C THR A 182 6.37 -38.62 0.17
N GLY A 183 5.98 -39.32 -0.92
CA GLY A 183 6.91 -39.97 -1.83
C GLY A 183 7.82 -41.01 -1.18
N GLY A 184 7.34 -41.71 -0.15
CA GLY A 184 8.12 -42.70 0.60
C GLY A 184 9.05 -42.15 1.67
N TRP A 185 9.09 -40.83 1.92
CA TRP A 185 9.89 -40.25 3.01
C TRP A 185 9.47 -40.81 4.37
N THR A 186 10.46 -41.09 5.22
CA THR A 186 10.30 -41.45 6.65
C THR A 186 10.43 -40.20 7.52
N ALA A 187 9.94 -40.27 8.77
CA ALA A 187 10.11 -39.18 9.74
C ALA A 187 11.59 -38.83 9.98
N GLU A 188 12.44 -39.85 10.11
CA GLU A 188 13.90 -39.71 10.27
C GLU A 188 14.57 -39.11 9.03
N GLY A 189 14.18 -39.55 7.83
CA GLY A 189 14.69 -39.02 6.56
C GLY A 189 14.31 -37.55 6.36
N PHE A 190 13.08 -37.15 6.74
CA PHE A 190 12.70 -35.74 6.80
C PHE A 190 13.54 -34.96 7.80
N ALA A 191 13.79 -35.52 8.99
CA ALA A 191 14.56 -34.86 10.04
C ALA A 191 16.01 -34.59 9.61
N GLY A 192 16.71 -35.60 9.09
CA GLY A 192 18.08 -35.44 8.60
C GLY A 192 18.17 -34.46 7.40
N ALA A 193 17.20 -34.49 6.48
CA ALA A 193 17.16 -33.55 5.35
C ALA A 193 16.87 -32.10 5.77
N PHE A 194 16.05 -31.90 6.82
CA PHE A 194 15.79 -30.58 7.39
C PHE A 194 17.03 -30.05 8.11
N GLU A 195 17.65 -30.86 8.96
CA GLU A 195 18.84 -30.48 9.73
C GLU A 195 20.03 -30.17 8.82
N ALA A 196 20.29 -30.99 7.79
CA ALA A 196 21.33 -30.73 6.79
C ALA A 196 21.12 -29.42 6.01
N ARG A 197 19.88 -28.91 5.93
CA ARG A 197 19.54 -27.67 5.21
C ARG A 197 19.51 -26.43 6.10
N PHE A 198 19.09 -26.58 7.36
CA PHE A 198 18.78 -25.46 8.25
C PHE A 198 19.63 -25.43 9.55
N GLY A 199 20.48 -26.43 9.78
CA GLY A 199 21.41 -26.47 10.93
C GLY A 199 20.73 -26.70 12.29
N ALA A 200 19.49 -27.18 12.31
CA ALA A 200 18.74 -27.45 13.53
C ALA A 200 17.72 -28.59 13.31
N THR A 201 17.41 -29.34 14.37
CA THR A 201 16.37 -30.38 14.37
C THR A 201 14.98 -29.77 14.08
N PRO A 202 14.14 -30.35 13.21
CA PRO A 202 12.84 -29.78 12.88
C PRO A 202 11.85 -29.82 14.06
N PRO A 203 11.14 -28.71 14.34
CA PRO A 203 9.98 -28.72 15.22
C PRO A 203 8.77 -29.34 14.50
N TYR A 204 7.78 -29.86 15.24
CA TYR A 204 6.62 -30.55 14.66
C TYR A 204 5.78 -29.66 13.71
N GLN A 205 5.84 -28.34 13.90
CA GLN A 205 5.21 -27.34 13.04
C GLN A 205 5.82 -27.33 11.63
N ALA A 206 7.14 -27.57 11.50
CA ALA A 206 7.80 -27.71 10.21
C ALA A 206 7.37 -28.99 9.51
N ALA A 207 7.31 -30.11 10.24
CA ALA A 207 6.82 -31.38 9.72
C ALA A 207 5.35 -31.31 9.26
N SER A 208 4.50 -30.64 10.04
CA SER A 208 3.09 -30.38 9.69
C SER A 208 2.96 -29.49 8.44
N SER A 209 3.84 -28.49 8.29
CA SER A 209 3.85 -27.60 7.13
C SER A 209 4.27 -28.31 5.85
N PHE A 210 5.27 -29.18 5.92
CA PHE A 210 5.65 -30.06 4.81
C PHE A 210 4.51 -31.04 4.47
N ALA A 211 3.91 -31.67 5.48
CA ALA A 211 2.79 -32.59 5.30
C ALA A 211 1.59 -31.91 4.62
N ALA A 212 1.24 -30.67 5.00
CA ALA A 212 0.13 -29.95 4.39
C ALA A 212 0.35 -29.67 2.89
N ALA A 213 1.57 -29.34 2.49
CA ALA A 213 1.94 -29.18 1.09
C ALA A 213 1.90 -30.52 0.34
N ALA A 214 2.50 -31.57 0.91
CA ALA A 214 2.54 -32.91 0.31
C ALA A 214 1.14 -33.51 0.10
N VAL A 215 0.26 -33.41 1.10
CA VAL A 215 -1.14 -33.86 1.05
C VAL A 215 -1.91 -33.12 -0.04
N LEU A 216 -1.74 -31.81 -0.17
CA LEU A 216 -2.44 -31.03 -1.19
C LEU A 216 -1.97 -31.43 -2.60
N THR A 217 -0.66 -31.57 -2.81
CA THR A 217 -0.10 -32.06 -4.09
C THR A 217 -0.60 -33.45 -4.41
N HIS A 218 -0.54 -34.38 -3.46
CA HIS A 218 -0.99 -35.76 -3.66
C HIS A 218 -2.50 -35.86 -3.97
N ALA A 219 -3.33 -35.04 -3.33
CA ALA A 219 -4.75 -34.98 -3.64
C ALA A 219 -5.06 -34.37 -5.02
N ILE A 220 -4.23 -33.45 -5.51
CA ILE A 220 -4.29 -32.92 -6.88
C ILE A 220 -3.92 -34.00 -7.90
N GLU A 221 -2.85 -34.76 -7.63
CA GLU A 221 -2.41 -35.88 -8.48
C GLU A 221 -3.48 -36.97 -8.58
N LEU A 222 -4.06 -37.39 -7.45
CA LEU A 222 -5.15 -38.36 -7.39
C LEU A 222 -6.45 -37.85 -8.02
N ALA A 223 -6.74 -36.55 -7.95
CA ALA A 223 -7.90 -35.95 -8.61
C ALA A 223 -7.73 -35.83 -10.14
N GLY A 224 -6.49 -35.81 -10.65
CA GLY A 224 -6.19 -35.56 -12.06
C GLY A 224 -6.60 -34.16 -12.55
N THR A 225 -6.91 -33.23 -11.64
CA THR A 225 -7.44 -31.90 -11.96
C THR A 225 -7.08 -30.87 -10.89
N LEU A 226 -7.10 -29.59 -11.28
CA LEU A 226 -6.95 -28.44 -10.37
C LEU A 226 -8.30 -27.89 -9.88
N ASP A 227 -9.42 -28.54 -10.21
CA ASP A 227 -10.73 -28.15 -9.71
C ASP A 227 -10.82 -28.30 -8.17
N PRO A 228 -11.10 -27.21 -7.41
CA PRO A 228 -11.11 -27.27 -5.95
C PRO A 228 -12.17 -28.20 -5.35
N ALA A 229 -13.29 -28.47 -6.05
CA ALA A 229 -14.34 -29.36 -5.54
C ALA A 229 -13.92 -30.83 -5.68
N ALA A 230 -13.32 -31.21 -6.81
CA ALA A 230 -12.73 -32.52 -7.03
C ALA A 230 -11.56 -32.81 -6.06
N VAL A 231 -10.62 -31.86 -5.90
CA VAL A 231 -9.51 -32.00 -4.93
C VAL A 231 -10.04 -32.10 -3.50
N ALA A 232 -11.05 -31.32 -3.11
CA ALA A 232 -11.68 -31.45 -1.80
C ALA A 232 -12.48 -32.77 -1.63
N ALA A 233 -12.98 -33.39 -2.70
CA ALA A 233 -13.60 -34.71 -2.63
C ALA A 233 -12.56 -35.82 -2.39
N VAL A 234 -11.40 -35.75 -3.05
CA VAL A 234 -10.27 -36.63 -2.78
C VAL A 234 -9.79 -36.48 -1.33
N LEU A 235 -9.56 -35.24 -0.86
CA LEU A 235 -9.11 -34.99 0.50
C LEU A 235 -10.06 -35.55 1.59
N ARG A 236 -11.38 -35.56 1.36
CA ARG A 236 -12.33 -36.15 2.33
C ARG A 236 -12.24 -37.68 2.44
N ASN A 237 -11.77 -38.35 1.40
CA ASN A 237 -11.67 -39.80 1.33
C ASN A 237 -10.22 -40.30 1.47
N LEU A 238 -9.24 -39.40 1.56
CA LEU A 238 -7.83 -39.72 1.73
C LEU A 238 -7.60 -40.33 3.13
N SER A 239 -6.90 -41.47 3.17
CA SER A 239 -6.52 -42.16 4.41
C SER A 239 -5.24 -42.95 4.19
N ASP A 240 -4.11 -42.28 4.29
CA ASP A 240 -2.80 -42.84 3.97
C ASP A 240 -1.73 -42.52 5.01
N HIS A 241 -0.62 -43.26 4.97
CA HIS A 241 0.56 -42.96 5.79
C HIS A 241 1.51 -41.99 5.08
N SER A 242 2.27 -41.26 5.88
CA SER A 242 3.26 -40.26 5.48
C SER A 242 4.39 -40.19 6.50
N MET A 243 5.45 -39.43 6.22
CA MET A 243 6.47 -39.09 7.22
C MET A 243 5.90 -38.40 8.47
N TYR A 244 4.70 -37.81 8.37
CA TYR A 244 4.03 -37.09 9.47
C TYR A 244 3.14 -37.99 10.34
N GLY A 245 2.91 -39.24 9.92
CA GLY A 245 1.97 -40.19 10.52
C GLY A 245 0.83 -40.55 9.56
N HIS A 246 -0.26 -41.10 10.12
CA HIS A 246 -1.50 -41.36 9.38
C HIS A 246 -2.23 -40.05 9.12
N ILE A 247 -2.57 -39.79 7.86
CA ILE A 247 -3.32 -38.63 7.41
C ILE A 247 -4.64 -39.11 6.82
N ALA A 248 -5.69 -38.94 7.62
CA ALA A 248 -7.08 -38.95 7.20
C ALA A 248 -7.80 -37.77 7.85
N PHE A 249 -8.93 -37.36 7.28
CA PHE A 249 -9.68 -36.20 7.75
C PHE A 249 -11.06 -36.58 8.28
N ASP A 250 -11.47 -35.99 9.41
CA ASP A 250 -12.82 -36.13 9.93
C ASP A 250 -13.86 -35.40 9.04
N GLY A 251 -15.15 -35.57 9.34
CA GLY A 251 -16.23 -34.93 8.58
C GLY A 251 -16.20 -33.39 8.57
N ASN A 252 -15.36 -32.75 9.38
CA ASN A 252 -15.15 -31.30 9.42
C ASN A 252 -13.90 -30.85 8.64
N GLY A 253 -13.01 -31.77 8.28
CA GLY A 253 -11.71 -31.49 7.65
C GLY A 253 -10.51 -31.51 8.61
N GLN A 254 -10.65 -31.98 9.85
CA GLN A 254 -9.52 -32.06 10.79
C GLN A 254 -8.80 -33.41 10.71
N CYS A 255 -7.47 -33.39 10.77
CA CYS A 255 -6.66 -34.60 10.72
C CYS A 255 -6.89 -35.52 11.93
N THR A 256 -7.01 -36.83 11.69
CA THR A 256 -7.21 -37.85 12.73
C THR A 256 -5.90 -38.47 13.24
N ASN A 257 -4.74 -37.88 12.93
CA ASN A 257 -3.43 -38.36 13.37
C ASN A 257 -3.34 -38.45 14.90
N THR A 258 -2.99 -39.61 15.44
CA THR A 258 -2.89 -39.85 16.89
C THR A 258 -1.81 -38.97 17.52
N ILE A 259 -2.08 -38.38 18.68
CA ILE A 259 -1.08 -37.66 19.47
C ILE A 259 -0.21 -38.66 20.24
N LYS A 260 1.11 -38.45 20.19
CA LYS A 260 2.12 -39.29 20.85
C LYS A 260 2.46 -38.67 22.19
N VAL A 261 2.60 -39.50 23.20
CA VAL A 261 3.01 -39.09 24.56
C VAL A 261 4.46 -39.46 24.73
N LEU A 262 5.25 -38.51 25.20
CA LEU A 262 6.66 -38.69 25.46
C LEU A 262 6.98 -38.38 26.92
N GLN A 263 7.96 -39.06 27.49
CA GLN A 263 8.49 -38.76 28.81
C GLN A 263 9.98 -38.47 28.71
N ARG A 264 10.48 -37.51 29.49
CA ARG A 264 11.92 -37.28 29.68
C ARG A 264 12.44 -38.30 30.70
N HIS A 265 13.42 -39.10 30.33
CA HIS A 265 14.14 -40.00 31.25
C HIS A 265 15.53 -39.41 31.58
N GLY A 266 16.25 -40.00 32.52
CA GLY A 266 17.60 -39.55 32.87
C GLY A 266 18.58 -39.72 31.70
N GLY A 267 19.60 -38.85 31.63
CA GLY A 267 20.56 -38.85 30.52
C GLY A 267 19.96 -38.29 29.22
N ASP A 268 19.22 -37.18 29.32
CA ASP A 268 18.66 -36.35 28.24
C ASP A 268 17.68 -37.02 27.26
N SER A 269 17.41 -38.31 27.42
CA SER A 269 16.53 -39.09 26.56
C SER A 269 15.05 -38.65 26.65
N LEU A 270 14.46 -38.35 25.49
CA LEU A 270 13.02 -38.13 25.31
C LEU A 270 12.45 -39.36 24.60
N LEU A 271 11.68 -40.18 25.32
CA LEU A 271 11.19 -41.48 24.85
C LEU A 271 9.68 -41.47 24.68
N THR A 272 9.20 -42.12 23.63
CA THR A 272 7.75 -42.33 23.41
C THR A 272 7.23 -43.38 24.39
N VAL A 273 6.17 -43.06 25.12
CA VAL A 273 5.57 -43.95 26.14
C VAL A 273 4.12 -44.36 25.84
N HIS A 274 3.44 -43.66 24.92
CA HIS A 274 2.08 -43.99 24.47
C HIS A 274 1.81 -43.40 23.06
N PRO A 275 0.99 -44.03 22.19
CA PRO A 275 0.28 -45.30 22.38
C PRO A 275 1.19 -46.53 22.35
N ALA A 276 0.75 -47.62 22.97
CA ALA A 276 1.56 -48.83 23.21
C ALA A 276 2.20 -49.43 21.94
N GLY A 277 1.56 -49.30 20.77
CA GLY A 277 2.09 -49.79 19.49
C GLY A 277 3.31 -49.04 18.94
N VAL A 278 3.66 -47.88 19.52
CA VAL A 278 4.88 -47.10 19.18
C VAL A 278 5.66 -46.68 20.43
N ALA A 279 5.36 -47.27 21.58
CA ALA A 279 6.06 -46.97 22.83
C ALA A 279 7.47 -47.60 22.80
N GLN A 280 8.47 -46.78 23.09
CA GLN A 280 9.88 -47.17 23.21
C GLN A 280 10.22 -47.62 24.63
N GLU A 281 9.51 -47.10 25.63
CA GLU A 281 9.69 -47.42 27.06
C GLU A 281 8.35 -47.32 27.80
N ARG A 282 8.25 -47.90 29.00
CA ARG A 282 7.08 -47.74 29.88
C ARG A 282 7.08 -46.38 30.57
N LEU A 283 5.88 -45.82 30.76
CA LEU A 283 5.67 -44.61 31.56
C LEU A 283 6.15 -44.83 33.01
N VAL A 284 7.03 -43.97 33.49
CA VAL A 284 7.44 -43.91 34.90
C VAL A 284 6.42 -43.10 35.69
N TYR A 285 5.65 -43.80 36.52
CA TYR A 285 4.70 -43.23 37.47
C TYR A 285 4.69 -44.07 38.77
N PRO A 286 4.67 -43.44 39.97
CA PRO A 286 4.86 -42.01 40.21
C PRO A 286 6.28 -41.55 39.83
N LYS A 287 6.44 -40.30 39.40
CA LYS A 287 7.77 -39.75 39.14
C LYS A 287 8.58 -39.70 40.45
N PRO A 288 9.87 -40.08 40.46
CA PRO A 288 10.70 -39.99 41.65
C PRO A 288 10.72 -38.58 42.25
N ASP A 289 10.81 -38.48 43.58
CA ASP A 289 10.92 -37.20 44.28
C ASP A 289 12.32 -36.58 44.16
N TRP A 290 12.48 -35.36 44.67
CA TRP A 290 13.71 -34.59 44.52
C TRP A 290 14.93 -35.23 45.21
N VAL A 291 14.75 -36.02 46.27
CA VAL A 291 15.84 -36.69 47.00
C VAL A 291 16.18 -38.01 46.32
N THR A 292 15.17 -38.80 45.95
CA THR A 292 15.33 -40.05 45.20
C THR A 292 16.00 -39.81 43.85
N ARG A 293 15.67 -38.70 43.17
CA ARG A 293 16.38 -38.23 41.96
C ARG A 293 17.87 -37.99 42.21
N GLN A 294 18.25 -37.45 43.36
CA GLN A 294 19.66 -37.20 43.69
C GLN A 294 20.41 -38.50 43.99
N CYS A 295 19.77 -39.46 44.68
CA CYS A 295 20.34 -40.79 44.92
C CYS A 295 20.46 -41.66 43.65
N LEU A 296 19.53 -41.53 42.70
CA LEU A 296 19.54 -42.30 41.44
C LEU A 296 20.50 -41.74 40.37
N ASN A 297 21.12 -40.58 40.57
CA ASN A 297 21.85 -39.86 39.52
C ASN A 297 23.38 -40.03 39.61
N THR A 298 23.85 -41.26 39.80
CA THR A 298 25.25 -41.64 39.57
C THR A 298 25.40 -42.35 38.22
N LEU A 299 25.78 -41.57 37.20
CA LEU A 299 26.44 -41.98 35.94
C LEU A 299 25.94 -43.25 35.23
N ALA A 300 25.39 -43.05 34.03
CA ALA A 300 25.01 -44.11 33.10
C ALA A 300 26.12 -45.15 32.87
N SER A 301 25.89 -46.41 33.30
CA SER A 301 26.57 -47.59 32.72
C SER A 301 26.04 -48.98 33.14
N GLN A 302 25.14 -49.15 34.13
CA GLN A 302 24.49 -50.46 34.39
C GLN A 302 23.01 -50.36 34.83
N PRO A 303 22.16 -51.37 34.51
CA PRO A 303 20.77 -51.44 34.96
C PRO A 303 20.62 -52.31 36.23
N SER A 304 19.91 -51.83 37.24
CA SER A 304 19.40 -52.69 38.32
C SER A 304 18.01 -53.21 37.99
N ARG A 305 17.93 -54.46 37.50
CA ARG A 305 16.71 -55.26 37.62
C ARG A 305 16.64 -55.82 39.05
N PHE A 306 15.52 -55.58 39.73
CA PHE A 306 15.13 -56.08 41.07
C PHE A 306 15.75 -55.40 42.31
N GLY A 307 14.90 -55.18 43.34
CA GLY A 307 15.31 -55.11 44.75
C GLY A 307 14.65 -54.02 45.61
N PHE A 308 13.58 -54.36 46.35
CA PHE A 308 13.24 -53.69 47.62
C PHE A 308 14.05 -54.35 48.75
N LEU A 309 14.68 -53.59 49.67
CA LEU A 309 14.64 -53.85 51.12
C LEU A 309 15.31 -52.72 51.94
N ASP A 310 14.84 -52.54 53.18
CA ASP A 310 15.42 -51.65 54.19
C ASP A 310 16.75 -52.17 54.80
N VAL A 311 17.59 -51.26 55.30
CA VAL A 311 18.19 -51.23 56.67
C VAL A 311 19.27 -50.13 56.74
N CYS A 312 19.03 -49.11 57.57
CA CYS A 312 20.04 -48.35 58.32
C CYS A 312 19.36 -47.76 59.58
N GLN A 313 19.94 -47.93 60.77
CA GLN A 313 19.53 -47.17 61.96
C GLN A 313 20.67 -47.06 62.97
N GLU A 314 20.94 -45.84 63.43
CA GLU A 314 22.18 -45.45 64.11
C GLU A 314 21.90 -44.51 65.32
N CYS A 315 22.84 -44.30 66.27
CA CYS A 315 22.61 -43.31 67.36
C CYS A 315 22.40 -41.88 66.79
N PRO A 316 21.74 -40.97 67.55
CA PRO A 316 21.52 -39.60 67.12
C PRO A 316 22.81 -38.81 66.87
N LEU A 317 22.73 -37.89 65.89
CA LEU A 317 23.80 -36.96 65.50
C LEU A 317 24.38 -36.18 66.69
N GLY A 318 25.65 -35.81 66.58
CA GLY A 318 26.39 -35.06 67.61
C GLY A 318 27.01 -35.91 68.73
N ARG A 319 26.89 -37.26 68.66
CA ARG A 319 27.47 -38.21 69.62
C ARG A 319 28.28 -39.35 68.95
N THR A 320 29.35 -39.82 69.59
CA THR A 320 30.23 -40.96 69.18
C THR A 320 29.97 -42.18 70.07
N SER A 321 30.06 -43.44 69.59
CA SER A 321 29.74 -44.64 70.39
C SER A 321 30.99 -45.36 70.88
N ALA A 322 31.10 -45.51 72.19
CA ALA A 322 32.08 -46.39 72.80
C ALA A 322 31.55 -47.83 72.82
N VAL A 323 32.40 -48.77 72.38
CA VAL A 323 32.20 -50.21 72.56
C VAL A 323 32.71 -50.58 73.95
N VAL A 324 31.85 -51.15 74.79
CA VAL A 324 32.28 -51.75 76.06
C VAL A 324 32.20 -53.27 75.90
N ASP A 325 33.35 -53.92 75.89
CA ASP A 325 33.43 -55.38 75.78
C ASP A 325 33.13 -56.04 77.13
N ALA A 326 32.00 -56.73 77.19
CA ALA A 326 31.53 -57.46 78.37
C ALA A 326 31.53 -58.98 78.13
N GLY A 327 32.54 -59.51 77.43
CA GLY A 327 32.99 -60.90 77.54
C GLY A 327 32.09 -62.00 76.95
N ARG A 328 30.88 -61.67 76.47
CA ARG A 328 30.02 -62.52 75.62
C ARG A 328 28.88 -61.79 74.88
N SER A 329 28.76 -60.47 75.00
CA SER A 329 27.80 -59.65 74.23
C SER A 329 28.30 -58.21 74.11
N ILE A 330 28.16 -57.62 72.92
CA ILE A 330 28.59 -56.26 72.61
C ILE A 330 27.48 -55.27 73.01
N LEU A 331 27.82 -54.24 73.79
CA LEU A 331 26.93 -53.11 74.09
C LEU A 331 27.57 -51.79 73.62
N ARG A 332 26.78 -50.92 72.95
CA ARG A 332 27.21 -49.59 72.47
C ARG A 332 26.57 -48.47 73.30
N VAL A 333 27.31 -47.42 73.63
CA VAL A 333 26.83 -46.22 74.38
C VAL A 333 27.43 -44.94 73.78
N CYS A 334 26.67 -43.85 73.60
CA CYS A 334 27.06 -42.69 72.74
C CYS A 334 27.26 -41.33 73.50
N ALA A 335 28.31 -40.53 73.19
CA ALA A 335 28.81 -39.31 73.91
C ALA A 335 29.23 -38.10 73.01
N GLU A 336 29.21 -36.85 73.50
CA GLU A 336 29.13 -35.59 72.69
C GLU A 336 30.44 -34.93 72.16
N CYS A 337 30.32 -34.11 71.08
CA CYS A 337 31.40 -33.34 70.43
C CYS A 337 31.56 -31.87 70.92
N GLY A 338 32.71 -31.23 70.69
CA GLY A 338 33.02 -29.83 71.10
C GLY A 338 32.78 -28.74 70.04
N ALA A 339 32.81 -27.46 70.44
CA ALA A 339 32.61 -26.31 69.53
C ALA A 339 33.73 -26.18 68.46
N GLY A 340 33.41 -25.58 67.31
CA GLY A 340 34.26 -25.62 66.11
C GLY A 340 34.37 -27.00 65.45
N LYS A 341 33.70 -28.03 66.00
CA LYS A 341 33.65 -29.40 65.49
C LYS A 341 32.20 -29.88 65.38
N MET A 342 31.97 -30.90 64.56
CA MET A 342 30.68 -31.56 64.40
C MET A 342 30.82 -33.09 64.43
N GLY A 343 29.77 -33.77 64.93
CA GLY A 343 29.62 -35.23 64.78
C GLY A 343 28.87 -35.51 63.48
N VAL A 344 29.59 -35.93 62.44
CA VAL A 344 29.14 -35.83 61.03
C VAL A 344 28.45 -37.05 60.49
N ASP A 345 28.78 -38.24 60.98
CA ASP A 345 28.19 -39.47 60.48
C ASP A 345 28.30 -40.62 61.50
N ILE A 346 27.61 -41.70 61.16
CA ILE A 346 26.96 -42.58 62.13
C ILE A 346 27.70 -43.91 62.34
N ASP A 347 28.97 -43.96 61.90
CA ASP A 347 30.01 -44.96 62.21
C ASP A 347 30.77 -44.72 63.54
N PHE A 348 30.39 -43.70 64.30
CA PHE A 348 30.62 -43.60 65.75
C PHE A 348 32.05 -43.42 66.33
N GLN A 349 33.08 -43.00 65.59
CA GLN A 349 34.44 -42.92 66.19
C GLN A 349 35.16 -41.55 66.25
N SER A 350 34.71 -40.45 65.63
CA SER A 350 35.38 -39.15 65.84
C SER A 350 34.54 -37.90 65.55
N CYS A 351 34.93 -36.76 66.15
CA CYS A 351 34.38 -35.43 65.88
C CYS A 351 35.29 -34.69 64.90
N LEU A 352 34.76 -34.23 63.76
CA LEU A 352 35.52 -33.54 62.72
C LEU A 352 35.44 -32.02 62.88
N GLU A 353 36.49 -31.30 62.50
CA GLU A 353 36.46 -29.83 62.45
C GLU A 353 35.48 -29.30 61.40
N CYS A 354 34.86 -28.15 61.68
CA CYS A 354 34.06 -27.43 60.69
C CYS A 354 34.92 -27.11 59.45
N PRO A 355 34.55 -27.56 58.24
CA PRO A 355 35.31 -27.24 57.02
C PRO A 355 35.22 -25.75 56.67
N GLN A 356 36.17 -25.28 55.85
CA GLN A 356 36.15 -23.92 55.31
C GLN A 356 34.79 -23.57 54.71
N GLY A 357 34.30 -22.37 55.00
CA GLY A 357 32.93 -21.91 54.71
C GLY A 357 31.91 -22.22 55.81
N THR A 358 32.29 -22.92 56.88
CA THR A 358 31.38 -23.24 57.99
C THR A 358 31.98 -22.92 59.36
N PHE A 359 31.12 -22.76 60.36
CA PHE A 359 31.48 -22.49 61.74
C PHE A 359 30.57 -23.24 62.72
N SER A 360 31.01 -23.40 63.97
CA SER A 360 30.16 -23.87 65.07
C SER A 360 30.48 -23.11 66.36
N ASP A 361 29.46 -22.45 66.93
CA ASP A 361 29.55 -21.65 68.16
C ASP A 361 29.34 -22.48 69.44
N ARG A 362 28.93 -23.75 69.34
CA ARG A 362 28.45 -24.57 70.47
C ARG A 362 28.96 -26.02 70.46
N PRO A 363 29.16 -26.65 71.64
CA PRO A 363 29.33 -28.09 71.74
C PRO A 363 28.02 -28.83 71.41
N GLY A 364 28.13 -30.13 71.13
CA GLY A 364 27.02 -30.99 70.70
C GLY A 364 26.59 -30.76 69.24
N ALA A 365 27.29 -29.91 68.47
CA ALA A 365 26.91 -29.56 67.11
C ALA A 365 26.86 -30.80 66.20
N THR A 366 25.67 -31.03 65.64
CA THR A 366 25.38 -32.11 64.68
C THR A 366 25.80 -31.75 63.26
N GLN A 367 25.98 -30.45 63.00
CA GLN A 367 26.36 -29.87 61.73
C GLN A 367 27.02 -28.53 61.99
N CYS A 368 27.98 -28.13 61.16
CA CYS A 368 28.51 -26.77 61.19
C CYS A 368 27.59 -25.84 60.40
N ALA A 369 27.27 -24.68 60.98
CA ALA A 369 26.52 -23.64 60.30
C ALA A 369 27.36 -23.05 59.18
N PHE A 370 26.81 -22.92 57.98
CA PHE A 370 27.48 -22.20 56.90
C PHE A 370 27.62 -20.72 57.25
N CYS A 371 28.71 -20.10 56.81
CA CYS A 371 28.84 -18.64 56.89
C CYS A 371 27.67 -17.96 56.16
N PRO A 372 27.01 -16.97 56.77
CA PRO A 372 25.90 -16.27 56.11
C PRO A 372 26.43 -15.57 54.85
N ALA A 373 25.62 -15.52 53.80
CA ALA A 373 25.99 -14.82 52.58
C ALA A 373 26.27 -13.33 52.90
N GLY A 374 27.35 -12.78 52.33
CA GLY A 374 27.99 -11.53 52.76
C GLY A 374 29.18 -11.73 53.71
N ALA A 375 29.37 -12.92 54.27
CA ALA A 375 30.53 -13.31 55.08
C ALA A 375 31.18 -14.62 54.58
N PHE A 376 32.42 -14.86 54.99
CA PHE A 376 33.23 -16.00 54.58
C PHE A 376 33.97 -16.67 55.75
N GLY A 377 34.43 -17.91 55.52
CA GLY A 377 35.25 -18.67 56.47
C GLY A 377 36.43 -19.36 55.77
N ASN A 378 37.60 -18.73 55.81
CA ASN A 378 38.79 -19.19 55.06
C ASN A 378 39.61 -20.32 55.72
N ALA A 379 39.24 -20.79 56.92
CA ALA A 379 39.97 -21.82 57.67
C ALA A 379 39.01 -22.86 58.26
N SER A 380 39.51 -24.06 58.61
CA SER A 380 38.74 -25.06 59.35
C SER A 380 38.62 -24.69 60.83
N GLY A 381 37.72 -25.37 61.55
CA GLY A 381 37.57 -25.23 63.01
C GLY A 381 37.01 -23.88 63.48
N ARG A 382 36.50 -23.05 62.56
CA ARG A 382 36.01 -21.70 62.86
C ARG A 382 34.81 -21.73 63.83
N THR A 383 34.78 -20.75 64.74
CA THR A 383 33.67 -20.49 65.67
C THR A 383 32.83 -19.28 65.28
N ALA A 384 33.28 -18.50 64.28
CA ALA A 384 32.57 -17.37 63.67
C ALA A 384 33.11 -17.08 62.26
N CYS A 385 32.33 -16.33 61.46
CA CYS A 385 32.67 -15.94 60.08
C CYS A 385 32.99 -14.44 59.95
N GLU A 386 33.72 -14.07 58.91
CA GLU A 386 34.25 -12.73 58.66
C GLU A 386 33.50 -12.03 57.51
N ALA A 387 33.12 -10.77 57.65
CA ALA A 387 32.32 -10.06 56.65
C ALA A 387 33.15 -9.55 55.46
N CYS A 388 32.57 -9.58 54.26
CA CYS A 388 33.20 -8.99 53.07
C CYS A 388 33.24 -7.46 53.15
N LEU A 389 34.37 -6.87 52.74
CA LEU A 389 34.55 -5.42 52.64
C LEU A 389 33.88 -4.85 51.37
N PRO A 390 33.58 -3.53 51.32
CA PRO A 390 33.12 -2.86 50.10
C PRO A 390 34.00 -3.20 48.89
N GLY A 391 33.39 -3.30 47.71
CA GLY A 391 34.05 -3.79 46.49
C GLY A 391 34.11 -5.31 46.36
N ALA A 392 33.79 -6.07 47.41
CA ALA A 392 33.74 -7.54 47.36
C ALA A 392 32.47 -8.11 48.01
N VAL A 393 32.07 -9.30 47.56
CA VAL A 393 30.84 -9.97 47.99
C VAL A 393 31.07 -11.45 48.28
N ALA A 394 30.20 -12.03 49.10
CA ALA A 394 30.10 -13.47 49.31
C ALA A 394 28.69 -13.88 48.91
N GLU A 395 28.52 -14.27 47.65
CA GLU A 395 27.20 -14.44 47.03
C GLU A 395 26.45 -15.64 47.61
N THR A 396 27.18 -16.68 47.99
CA THR A 396 26.63 -17.95 48.48
C THR A 396 26.84 -18.14 49.97
N LEU A 397 25.85 -18.81 50.58
CA LEU A 397 25.97 -19.35 51.92
C LEU A 397 27.17 -20.29 51.98
N GLY A 398 28.06 -20.08 52.94
CA GLY A 398 29.27 -20.88 53.11
C GLY A 398 30.45 -20.49 52.23
N SER A 399 30.49 -19.24 51.77
CA SER A 399 31.64 -18.71 51.01
C SER A 399 32.97 -18.91 51.76
N LYS A 400 34.01 -19.35 51.04
CA LYS A 400 35.36 -19.56 51.60
C LYS A 400 36.26 -18.33 51.49
N ALA A 401 35.91 -17.40 50.61
CA ALA A 401 36.53 -16.10 50.40
C ALA A 401 35.50 -15.16 49.75
N CYS A 402 35.76 -13.84 49.74
CA CYS A 402 34.95 -12.87 49.02
C CYS A 402 35.43 -12.72 47.56
N SER A 403 34.51 -12.63 46.61
CA SER A 403 34.78 -12.26 45.22
C SER A 403 34.73 -10.74 45.05
N ALA A 404 35.81 -10.14 44.53
CA ALA A 404 35.79 -8.72 44.15
C ALA A 404 34.89 -8.50 42.92
N CYS A 405 34.10 -7.43 42.94
CA CYS A 405 33.19 -7.08 41.85
C CYS A 405 33.94 -6.97 40.51
N LEU A 406 33.39 -7.57 39.46
CA LEU A 406 33.94 -7.47 38.12
C LEU A 406 33.75 -6.05 37.56
N PRO A 407 34.58 -5.60 36.60
CA PRO A 407 34.36 -4.35 35.89
C PRO A 407 32.91 -4.23 35.36
N GLY A 408 32.40 -3.00 35.36
CA GLY A 408 31.00 -2.67 35.15
C GLY A 408 30.05 -2.97 36.32
N HIS A 409 30.56 -3.53 37.42
CA HIS A 409 29.80 -3.75 38.65
C HIS A 409 30.49 -3.12 39.86
N TYR A 410 29.71 -2.69 40.84
CA TYR A 410 30.18 -2.04 42.06
C TYR A 410 29.49 -2.55 43.32
N GLN A 411 30.12 -2.34 44.47
CA GLN A 411 29.47 -2.54 45.77
C GLN A 411 29.99 -1.55 46.82
N GLY A 412 29.18 -0.54 47.15
CA GLY A 412 29.55 0.53 48.09
C GLY A 412 29.42 0.19 49.58
N SER A 413 29.00 -1.03 49.95
CA SER A 413 28.86 -1.45 51.35
C SER A 413 29.34 -2.87 51.56
N GLY A 414 30.01 -3.13 52.69
CA GLY A 414 30.39 -4.47 53.11
C GLY A 414 29.20 -5.34 53.54
N ASN A 415 29.47 -6.62 53.79
CA ASN A 415 28.48 -7.65 54.13
C ASN A 415 27.33 -7.75 53.11
N ARG A 416 27.69 -7.89 51.82
CA ARG A 416 26.74 -7.96 50.70
C ARG A 416 26.94 -9.22 49.87
N THR A 417 25.83 -9.64 49.26
CA THR A 417 25.68 -10.91 48.52
C THR A 417 25.68 -10.74 47.01
N GLN A 418 25.79 -9.51 46.50
CA GLN A 418 25.71 -9.25 45.06
C GLN A 418 26.40 -7.92 44.71
N CYS A 419 27.15 -7.91 43.61
CA CYS A 419 27.64 -6.68 43.00
C CYS A 419 26.56 -6.05 42.12
N ARG A 420 26.31 -4.75 42.27
CA ARG A 420 25.32 -4.02 41.46
C ARG A 420 25.92 -3.62 40.13
N ARG A 421 25.17 -3.71 39.04
CA ARG A 421 25.59 -3.16 37.74
C ARG A 421 25.64 -1.64 37.80
N CYS A 422 26.56 -1.03 37.05
CA CYS A 422 26.46 0.39 36.77
C CYS A 422 25.20 0.70 35.97
N GLU A 423 24.45 1.70 36.41
CA GLU A 423 23.23 2.18 35.77
C GLU A 423 23.55 2.87 34.42
N VAL A 424 22.52 3.11 33.61
CA VAL A 424 22.68 3.79 32.31
C VAL A 424 23.31 5.18 32.52
N GLY A 425 24.34 5.49 31.72
CA GLY A 425 25.15 6.70 31.86
C GLY A 425 26.26 6.61 32.90
N ARG A 426 26.59 5.41 33.40
CA ARG A 426 27.69 5.17 34.34
C ARG A 426 28.49 3.90 33.98
N TYR A 427 29.77 3.88 34.37
CA TYR A 427 30.69 2.76 34.14
C TYR A 427 31.60 2.51 35.35
N ALA A 428 32.30 1.36 35.38
CA ALA A 428 33.33 1.05 36.37
C ALA A 428 34.47 0.23 35.75
N GLU A 429 35.67 0.80 35.65
CA GLU A 429 36.84 0.16 35.04
C GLU A 429 37.57 -0.81 35.98
N GLU A 430 37.63 -0.50 37.27
CA GLU A 430 38.43 -1.24 38.23
C GLU A 430 37.69 -2.45 38.81
N LYS A 431 38.42 -3.58 38.94
CA LYS A 431 37.93 -4.75 39.67
C LYS A 431 37.87 -4.41 41.16
N GLY A 432 36.70 -4.60 41.77
CA GLY A 432 36.44 -4.24 43.16
C GLY A 432 35.90 -2.82 43.36
N ALA A 433 35.37 -2.18 42.30
CA ALA A 433 34.81 -0.83 42.39
C ALA A 433 33.78 -0.69 43.52
N THR A 434 33.89 0.39 44.30
CA THR A 434 32.94 0.74 45.38
C THR A 434 31.84 1.70 44.90
N ALA A 435 32.02 2.35 43.75
CA ALA A 435 31.04 3.20 43.09
C ALA A 435 31.27 3.21 41.57
N CYS A 436 30.23 3.55 40.78
CA CYS A 436 30.37 3.78 39.34
C CYS A 436 30.63 5.25 39.03
N GLN A 437 31.56 5.48 38.09
CA GLN A 437 31.88 6.77 37.50
C GLN A 437 30.80 7.18 36.50
N GLY A 438 30.54 8.47 36.34
CA GLY A 438 29.57 8.98 35.37
C GLY A 438 30.18 9.15 33.99
N CYS A 439 29.38 8.94 32.93
CA CYS A 439 29.76 9.38 31.59
C CYS A 439 29.96 10.90 31.52
N PRO A 440 30.76 11.41 30.56
CA PRO A 440 30.87 12.84 30.30
C PRO A 440 29.50 13.50 30.01
N PRO A 441 29.35 14.82 30.27
CA PRO A 441 28.08 15.52 30.03
C PRO A 441 27.53 15.29 28.61
N SER A 442 26.23 15.01 28.50
CA SER A 442 25.49 14.62 27.29
C SER A 442 25.74 13.21 26.72
N PHE A 443 26.76 12.47 27.20
CA PHE A 443 27.00 11.08 26.80
C PHE A 443 26.27 10.09 27.73
N SER A 444 25.92 8.91 27.20
CA SER A 444 25.30 7.81 27.94
C SER A 444 25.91 6.47 27.53
N THR A 445 25.73 5.44 28.35
CA THR A 445 25.98 4.05 27.95
C THR A 445 24.77 3.49 27.20
N GLN A 446 24.96 2.44 26.39
CA GLN A 446 23.88 1.77 25.64
C GLN A 446 22.94 0.92 26.55
N GLY A 447 23.29 0.76 27.82
CA GLY A 447 22.61 -0.11 28.78
C GLY A 447 23.33 -0.10 30.14
N THR A 448 23.09 -1.14 30.95
CA THR A 448 23.70 -1.28 32.29
C THR A 448 24.92 -2.19 32.28
N GLY A 449 25.85 -1.97 33.21
CA GLY A 449 26.99 -2.86 33.45
C GLY A 449 28.23 -2.59 32.59
N PHE A 450 28.37 -1.39 32.02
CA PHE A 450 29.50 -1.03 31.17
C PHE A 450 30.78 -0.77 31.95
N SER A 451 31.90 -1.12 31.33
CA SER A 451 33.18 -1.29 32.03
C SER A 451 34.25 -0.28 31.64
N ARG A 452 34.02 0.59 30.65
CA ARG A 452 35.01 1.57 30.19
C ARG A 452 34.39 2.92 29.89
N ALA A 453 35.17 3.99 30.05
CA ALA A 453 34.81 5.33 29.58
C ALA A 453 34.54 5.38 28.06
N SER A 454 35.19 4.52 27.28
CA SER A 454 34.95 4.36 25.83
C SER A 454 33.54 3.89 25.47
N ASP A 455 32.82 3.32 26.43
CA ASP A 455 31.47 2.78 26.23
C ASP A 455 30.38 3.87 26.36
N CYS A 456 30.78 5.09 26.73
CA CYS A 456 29.94 6.28 26.74
C CYS A 456 29.85 6.88 25.32
N GLY A 457 28.66 6.87 24.73
CA GLY A 457 28.36 7.42 23.40
C GLY A 457 27.14 8.34 23.41
N CYS A 458 26.83 8.95 22.28
CA CYS A 458 25.58 9.71 22.14
C CYS A 458 24.38 8.76 22.00
N PRO A 459 23.22 9.07 22.62
CA PRO A 459 22.01 8.28 22.42
C PRO A 459 21.51 8.36 20.97
N ALA A 460 20.54 7.50 20.62
CA ALA A 460 19.90 7.55 19.30
C ALA A 460 19.29 8.94 18.99
N GLU A 461 19.20 9.26 17.70
CA GLU A 461 18.85 10.60 17.18
C GLU A 461 19.82 11.73 17.61
N HIS A 462 20.99 11.40 18.17
CA HIS A 462 22.06 12.35 18.51
C HIS A 462 23.43 11.86 18.02
N PHE A 463 24.34 12.79 17.77
CA PHE A 463 25.72 12.50 17.32
C PHE A 463 26.72 13.42 18.02
N ASN A 464 28.00 13.00 18.09
CA ASN A 464 29.05 13.86 18.61
C ASN A 464 29.69 14.67 17.47
N GLY A 465 29.41 15.98 17.41
CA GLY A 465 29.97 16.88 16.40
C GLY A 465 31.51 16.91 16.41
N SER A 466 32.13 16.76 17.59
CA SER A 466 33.59 16.79 17.74
C SER A 466 34.33 15.59 17.12
N ARG A 467 33.61 14.55 16.69
CA ARG A 467 34.19 13.41 15.95
C ARG A 467 34.58 13.83 14.53
N TYR A 468 33.86 14.78 13.95
CA TYR A 468 33.97 15.17 12.55
C TYR A 468 34.64 16.54 12.41
N ASP A 469 34.25 17.48 13.27
CA ASP A 469 34.84 18.82 13.34
C ASP A 469 35.59 18.99 14.69
N PRO A 470 36.94 18.89 14.70
CA PRO A 470 37.74 19.02 15.91
C PRO A 470 37.67 20.39 16.61
N SER A 471 37.06 21.40 15.97
CA SER A 471 36.85 22.71 16.59
C SER A 471 35.62 22.75 17.51
N ARG A 472 34.72 21.77 17.42
CA ARG A 472 33.52 21.68 18.28
C ARG A 472 33.83 21.04 19.62
N THR A 473 33.13 21.51 20.66
CA THR A 473 33.16 20.87 21.98
C THR A 473 32.57 19.45 21.91
N PRO A 474 33.16 18.45 22.59
CA PRO A 474 32.61 17.10 22.64
C PRO A 474 31.28 17.09 23.40
N ALA A 475 30.18 17.09 22.65
CA ALA A 475 28.81 17.10 23.14
C ALA A 475 27.88 16.41 22.13
N CYS A 476 26.77 15.86 22.61
CA CYS A 476 25.78 15.20 21.78
C CYS A 476 24.78 16.20 21.21
N GLU A 477 24.91 16.48 19.92
CA GLU A 477 24.05 17.36 19.12
C GLU A 477 22.88 16.56 18.51
N PRO A 478 21.68 17.15 18.32
CA PRO A 478 20.55 16.48 17.70
C PRO A 478 20.81 16.21 16.21
N CYS A 479 20.32 15.08 15.70
CA CYS A 479 20.57 14.65 14.33
C CYS A 479 20.06 15.66 13.27
N PRO A 480 20.86 16.01 12.24
CA PRO A 480 20.41 16.88 11.16
C PRO A 480 19.26 16.26 10.34
N ARG A 481 18.41 17.09 9.75
CA ARG A 481 17.30 16.62 8.90
C ARG A 481 17.84 15.88 7.68
N GLY A 482 17.37 14.65 7.48
CA GLY A 482 17.82 13.77 6.40
C GLY A 482 18.92 12.80 6.79
N VAL A 483 19.39 12.83 8.04
CA VAL A 483 20.44 11.96 8.56
C VAL A 483 19.86 10.95 9.54
N ALA A 484 20.36 9.73 9.52
CA ALA A 484 20.13 8.70 10.52
C ALA A 484 21.30 8.72 11.50
N CYS A 485 21.01 8.98 12.78
CA CYS A 485 21.98 8.93 13.87
C CYS A 485 21.67 7.69 14.74
N PRO A 486 22.19 6.50 14.38
CA PRO A 486 21.99 5.28 15.16
C PRO A 486 22.54 5.36 16.60
N GLY A 487 23.40 6.34 16.88
CA GLY A 487 23.97 6.58 18.20
C GLY A 487 25.23 5.76 18.48
N PHE A 488 25.75 5.89 19.71
CA PHE A 488 26.84 5.11 20.30
C PHE A 488 28.11 4.96 19.43
N GLY A 489 28.40 5.97 18.60
CA GLY A 489 29.60 5.98 17.77
C GLY A 489 29.53 5.09 16.52
N ALA A 490 28.35 4.58 16.16
CA ALA A 490 28.11 4.06 14.81
C ALA A 490 28.31 5.17 13.75
N GLU A 491 28.48 4.77 12.49
CA GLU A 491 28.62 5.70 11.38
C GLU A 491 27.27 6.38 11.06
N LEU A 492 27.33 7.58 10.51
CA LEU A 492 26.15 8.39 10.22
C LEU A 492 25.73 8.14 8.77
N GLU A 493 24.46 7.84 8.55
CA GLU A 493 23.91 7.45 7.24
C GLU A 493 22.87 8.46 6.76
N LEU A 494 22.71 8.62 5.45
CA LEU A 494 21.61 9.39 4.87
C LEU A 494 20.31 8.57 4.93
N ARG A 495 19.21 9.22 5.32
CA ARG A 495 17.86 8.64 5.16
C ARG A 495 17.49 8.63 3.67
N GLN A 496 16.67 7.67 3.26
CA GLN A 496 16.10 7.62 1.91
C GLN A 496 15.45 8.97 1.53
N GLY A 497 15.68 9.41 0.29
CA GLY A 497 15.25 10.72 -0.20
C GLY A 497 16.24 11.86 0.01
N TYR A 498 17.39 11.62 0.66
CA TYR A 498 18.44 12.61 0.88
C TYR A 498 19.76 12.19 0.23
N TYR A 499 20.54 13.18 -0.18
CA TYR A 499 21.84 13.01 -0.85
C TYR A 499 22.87 13.96 -0.25
N GLU A 500 24.11 13.50 -0.17
CA GLU A 500 25.29 14.30 0.14
C GLU A 500 26.35 14.00 -0.92
N ALA A 501 27.15 14.98 -1.32
CA ALA A 501 28.24 14.73 -2.25
C ALA A 501 29.38 13.97 -1.55
N ALA A 502 30.08 13.08 -2.26
CA ALA A 502 31.23 12.37 -1.71
C ALA A 502 32.46 13.29 -1.57
N GLY A 503 32.53 14.03 -0.45
CA GLY A 503 33.74 14.75 -0.04
C GLY A 503 33.49 15.97 0.86
N GLY A 504 33.81 15.87 2.15
CA GLY A 504 33.80 17.00 3.08
C GLY A 504 34.23 16.62 4.50
N LEU A 505 34.86 17.57 5.21
CA LEU A 505 35.28 17.44 6.62
C LEU A 505 34.12 17.62 7.62
N ASP A 506 32.91 17.95 7.17
CA ASP A 506 31.71 18.07 7.99
C ASP A 506 30.56 17.33 7.28
N PRO A 507 30.34 16.03 7.58
CA PRO A 507 29.65 15.11 6.68
C PRO A 507 28.14 15.34 6.48
N PHE A 508 27.56 16.35 7.13
CA PHE A 508 26.11 16.65 7.03
C PHE A 508 25.79 18.14 6.88
N ALA A 509 26.78 18.98 6.59
CA ALA A 509 26.55 20.39 6.27
C ALA A 509 25.97 20.62 4.85
N GLY A 510 26.10 19.64 3.96
CA GLY A 510 25.69 19.74 2.56
C GLY A 510 24.33 19.13 2.23
N VAL A 511 23.66 18.42 3.15
CA VAL A 511 22.53 17.52 2.84
C VAL A 511 21.46 18.14 1.92
N TRP A 512 21.25 17.49 0.78
CA TRP A 512 20.29 17.81 -0.27
C TRP A 512 19.06 16.91 -0.19
N LEU A 513 17.91 17.42 -0.62
CA LEU A 513 16.66 16.67 -0.76
C LEU A 513 16.46 16.28 -2.24
N CYS A 514 16.20 15.00 -2.49
CA CYS A 514 16.10 14.44 -3.83
C CYS A 514 14.68 14.42 -4.38
N ARG A 515 14.57 14.54 -5.71
CA ARG A 515 13.29 14.64 -6.42
C ARG A 515 13.30 13.79 -7.69
N PRO A 516 12.57 12.65 -7.74
CA PRO A 516 11.80 12.05 -6.65
C PRO A 516 12.69 11.48 -5.52
N ALA A 517 12.10 11.21 -4.36
CA ALA A 517 12.85 10.65 -3.22
C ALA A 517 13.52 9.30 -3.53
N ALA A 518 12.94 8.50 -4.43
CA ALA A 518 13.52 7.24 -4.88
C ALA A 518 14.85 7.38 -5.65
N ALA A 519 15.20 8.58 -6.14
CA ALA A 519 16.49 8.86 -6.76
C ALA A 519 17.68 8.64 -5.81
N CYS A 520 17.43 8.76 -4.50
CA CYS A 520 18.44 8.70 -3.45
C CYS A 520 18.04 7.62 -2.45
N PRO A 521 18.64 6.41 -2.53
CA PRO A 521 18.27 5.29 -1.67
C PRO A 521 18.62 5.53 -0.19
N GLY A 522 19.51 6.50 0.11
CA GLY A 522 20.12 6.70 1.41
C GLY A 522 21.41 5.89 1.56
N GLY A 523 21.92 5.80 2.79
CA GLY A 523 23.20 5.18 3.10
C GLY A 523 24.37 6.16 3.05
N LEU A 524 25.49 5.75 2.46
CA LEU A 524 26.72 6.54 2.45
C LEU A 524 26.65 7.78 1.52
N PRO A 525 27.42 8.86 1.79
CA PRO A 525 27.54 9.99 0.88
C PRO A 525 27.96 9.58 -0.54
N GLY A 526 27.41 10.25 -1.54
CA GLY A 526 27.64 9.97 -2.96
C GLY A 526 26.82 8.83 -3.54
N THR A 527 25.96 8.15 -2.78
CA THR A 527 25.09 7.10 -3.32
C THR A 527 23.88 7.68 -4.07
N CYS A 528 23.63 7.15 -5.26
CA CYS A 528 22.46 7.41 -6.08
C CYS A 528 21.80 6.08 -6.46
N ALA A 529 20.52 6.11 -6.84
CA ALA A 529 19.86 4.94 -7.44
C ALA A 529 20.41 4.69 -8.84
N ASP A 530 20.56 3.41 -9.23
CA ASP A 530 21.13 2.99 -10.51
C ASP A 530 22.43 3.74 -10.89
N LYS A 531 22.54 4.25 -12.12
CA LYS A 531 23.68 5.02 -12.65
C LYS A 531 23.38 6.52 -12.67
N LEU A 532 22.53 7.01 -11.77
CA LEU A 532 22.21 8.42 -11.69
C LEU A 532 23.40 9.23 -11.16
N GLU A 533 23.60 10.41 -11.72
CA GLU A 533 24.72 11.29 -11.43
C GLU A 533 24.25 12.70 -11.07
N GLY A 534 25.17 13.50 -10.52
CA GLY A 534 24.98 14.91 -10.22
C GLY A 534 24.19 15.17 -8.93
N LEU A 535 24.02 16.47 -8.64
CA LEU A 535 23.38 16.96 -7.42
C LEU A 535 21.92 16.46 -7.33
N GLY A 536 21.60 15.73 -6.26
CA GLY A 536 20.25 15.16 -6.05
C GLY A 536 19.91 13.99 -6.96
N CYS A 537 20.91 13.34 -7.57
CA CYS A 537 20.76 12.11 -8.38
C CYS A 537 19.73 12.23 -9.51
N SER A 538 19.69 13.37 -10.21
CA SER A 538 18.63 13.68 -11.19
C SER A 538 19.09 13.66 -12.66
N ILE A 539 20.31 13.17 -12.96
CA ILE A 539 20.88 13.20 -14.31
C ILE A 539 21.28 11.79 -14.74
N CYS A 540 20.85 11.36 -15.92
CA CYS A 540 21.34 10.13 -16.54
C CYS A 540 22.68 10.36 -17.28
N PRO A 541 23.50 9.30 -17.45
CA PRO A 541 24.70 9.35 -18.29
C PRO A 541 24.40 9.73 -19.74
N ASP A 542 25.43 10.17 -20.48
CA ASP A 542 25.26 10.61 -21.87
C ASP A 542 24.69 9.50 -22.78
N GLY A 543 23.73 9.85 -23.63
CA GLY A 543 23.03 8.92 -24.52
C GLY A 543 21.90 8.10 -23.86
N GLN A 544 21.56 8.39 -22.60
CA GLN A 544 20.49 7.73 -21.86
C GLN A 544 19.37 8.70 -21.44
N VAL A 545 18.16 8.17 -21.27
CA VAL A 545 16.94 8.88 -20.86
C VAL A 545 16.38 8.28 -19.58
N LEU A 546 15.82 9.14 -18.71
CA LEU A 546 15.20 8.71 -17.47
C LEU A 546 13.83 8.03 -17.68
N LEU A 547 13.73 6.77 -17.25
CA LEU A 547 12.49 5.99 -17.24
C LEU A 547 12.15 5.53 -15.82
N GLY A 548 11.06 6.07 -15.29
CA GLY A 548 10.38 5.47 -14.13
C GLY A 548 9.83 4.11 -14.53
N THR A 549 10.18 3.07 -13.76
CA THR A 549 9.74 1.70 -13.98
C THR A 549 8.68 1.28 -12.96
N GLU A 550 7.86 0.31 -13.33
CA GLU A 550 6.73 -0.15 -12.50
C GLU A 550 7.21 -0.61 -11.12
N GLY A 551 6.95 0.23 -10.09
CA GLY A 551 7.39 -0.01 -8.71
C GLY A 551 8.06 1.18 -8.04
N GLY A 552 8.46 2.21 -8.80
CA GLY A 552 9.11 3.41 -8.28
C GLY A 552 10.64 3.43 -8.40
N ASP A 553 11.24 2.36 -8.95
CA ASP A 553 12.65 2.33 -9.33
C ASP A 553 12.89 3.25 -10.53
N MET A 554 13.81 4.20 -10.39
CA MET A 554 14.27 5.07 -11.48
C MET A 554 15.45 4.43 -12.21
N ARG A 555 15.33 4.21 -13.52
CA ARG A 555 16.40 3.64 -14.34
C ARG A 555 16.74 4.53 -15.52
N CYS A 556 18.03 4.56 -15.89
CA CYS A 556 18.50 5.18 -17.13
C CYS A 556 18.53 4.13 -18.24
N GLN A 557 17.88 4.41 -19.37
CA GLN A 557 17.86 3.53 -20.54
C GLN A 557 18.46 4.25 -21.75
N GLU A 558 19.15 3.54 -22.63
CA GLU A 558 19.66 4.10 -23.89
C GLU A 558 18.55 4.64 -24.79
N CYS A 559 18.85 5.73 -25.51
CA CYS A 559 17.90 6.39 -26.41
C CYS A 559 17.51 5.50 -27.61
N ASP A 560 16.29 4.97 -27.60
CA ASP A 560 15.74 4.17 -28.71
C ASP A 560 15.36 5.02 -29.94
N GLY A 561 15.45 4.41 -31.13
CA GLY A 561 15.14 5.03 -32.42
C GLY A 561 13.69 5.50 -32.55
N LEU A 562 12.76 4.95 -31.76
CA LEU A 562 11.36 5.41 -31.69
C LEU A 562 11.25 6.86 -31.19
N ASN A 563 12.11 7.28 -30.25
CA ASN A 563 12.14 8.67 -29.77
C ASN A 563 12.57 9.64 -30.87
N ILE A 564 13.57 9.23 -31.66
CA ILE A 564 14.06 9.99 -32.82
C ILE A 564 12.99 10.04 -33.92
N ALA A 565 12.28 8.94 -34.18
CA ALA A 565 11.18 8.91 -35.15
C ALA A 565 10.03 9.84 -34.76
N LEU A 566 9.60 9.82 -33.48
CA LEU A 566 8.60 10.76 -32.96
C LEU A 566 9.00 12.21 -33.17
N LEU A 567 10.27 12.56 -32.96
CA LEU A 567 10.81 13.91 -33.18
C LEU A 567 10.82 14.34 -34.66
N VAL A 568 11.02 13.41 -35.60
CA VAL A 568 10.91 13.70 -37.04
C VAL A 568 9.45 13.90 -37.46
N PHE A 569 8.52 13.07 -36.98
CA PHE A 569 7.11 13.13 -37.40
C PHE A 569 6.28 14.19 -36.67
N LEU A 570 6.64 14.59 -35.45
CA LEU A 570 5.89 15.56 -34.65
C LEU A 570 5.74 16.94 -35.34
N PRO A 571 6.79 17.55 -35.96
CA PRO A 571 6.64 18.79 -36.72
C PRO A 571 5.66 18.68 -37.89
N PHE A 572 5.65 17.56 -38.62
CA PHE A 572 4.68 17.32 -39.70
C PHE A 572 3.26 17.14 -39.16
N ALA A 573 3.09 16.42 -38.04
CA ALA A 573 1.80 16.29 -37.38
C ALA A 573 1.27 17.66 -36.90
N VAL A 574 2.11 18.47 -36.26
CA VAL A 574 1.78 19.85 -35.85
C VAL A 574 1.43 20.72 -37.05
N LEU A 575 2.17 20.63 -38.16
CA LEU A 575 1.88 21.35 -39.40
C LEU A 575 0.48 20.99 -39.95
N ILE A 576 0.17 19.70 -40.03
CA ILE A 576 -1.14 19.19 -40.49
C ILE A 576 -2.24 19.67 -39.54
N CYS A 577 -2.06 19.53 -38.22
CA CYS A 577 -3.02 19.98 -37.21
C CYS A 577 -3.28 21.49 -37.30
N LEU A 578 -2.26 22.32 -37.50
CA LEU A 578 -2.41 23.78 -37.65
C LEU A 578 -3.22 24.14 -38.90
N VAL A 579 -2.99 23.46 -40.03
CA VAL A 579 -3.78 23.63 -41.26
C VAL A 579 -5.24 23.20 -41.04
N CYS A 580 -5.47 22.04 -40.40
CA CYS A 580 -6.82 21.57 -40.07
C CYS A 580 -7.56 22.56 -39.15
N ILE A 581 -6.91 23.05 -38.09
CA ILE A 581 -7.50 24.01 -37.15
C ILE A 581 -7.77 25.35 -37.84
N TYR A 582 -6.90 25.83 -38.74
CA TYR A 582 -7.16 27.05 -39.52
C TYR A 582 -8.47 26.95 -40.31
N TYR A 583 -8.72 25.84 -41.01
CA TYR A 583 -9.97 25.67 -41.74
C TYR A 583 -11.17 25.47 -40.79
N LEU A 584 -11.07 24.57 -39.80
CA LEU A 584 -12.18 24.27 -38.88
C LEU A 584 -12.60 25.47 -38.01
N ALA A 585 -11.66 26.24 -37.48
CA ALA A 585 -11.93 27.39 -36.60
C ALA A 585 -12.46 28.62 -37.36
N ASN A 586 -12.35 28.66 -38.70
CA ASN A 586 -12.78 29.78 -39.53
C ASN A 586 -13.93 29.43 -40.49
N ASP A 587 -14.26 28.16 -40.67
CA ASP A 587 -15.38 27.73 -41.50
C ASP A 587 -16.74 28.25 -40.98
N ARG A 588 -17.69 28.42 -41.90
CA ARG A 588 -19.07 28.85 -41.60
C ARG A 588 -19.99 27.65 -41.36
N VAL A 589 -19.72 26.48 -41.95
CA VAL A 589 -20.57 25.28 -41.81
C VAL A 589 -20.35 24.59 -40.45
N ALA A 590 -19.11 24.50 -39.98
CA ALA A 590 -18.76 24.02 -38.64
C ALA A 590 -19.49 24.75 -37.50
N ILE A 591 -19.91 26.00 -37.74
CA ILE A 591 -20.68 26.82 -36.78
C ILE A 591 -22.19 26.62 -36.94
N SER A 592 -22.70 26.36 -38.16
CA SER A 592 -24.13 26.06 -38.37
C SER A 592 -24.50 24.67 -37.87
N THR A 593 -23.57 23.71 -37.95
CA THR A 593 -23.75 22.34 -37.50
C THR A 593 -23.34 22.23 -36.03
N GLY A 594 -24.31 22.40 -35.12
CA GLY A 594 -24.05 22.43 -33.67
C GLY A 594 -23.19 21.26 -33.13
N ASN A 595 -23.30 20.08 -33.75
CA ASN A 595 -22.52 18.90 -33.40
C ASN A 595 -21.01 19.08 -33.62
N VAL A 596 -20.58 19.74 -34.71
CA VAL A 596 -19.16 19.94 -35.03
C VAL A 596 -18.52 20.89 -34.01
N LEU A 597 -19.22 21.98 -33.68
CA LEU A 597 -18.82 22.92 -32.62
C LEU A 597 -18.81 22.24 -31.24
N ALA A 598 -19.79 21.38 -30.94
CA ALA A 598 -19.81 20.66 -29.67
C ALA A 598 -18.62 19.70 -29.52
N CYS A 599 -18.30 18.92 -30.57
CA CYS A 599 -17.14 18.03 -30.57
C CYS A 599 -15.81 18.77 -30.37
N SER A 600 -15.62 19.94 -31.00
CA SER A 600 -14.38 20.72 -30.85
C SER A 600 -14.23 21.30 -29.44
N ILE A 601 -15.33 21.74 -28.81
CA ILE A 601 -15.32 22.24 -27.42
C ILE A 601 -15.06 21.09 -26.43
N ILE A 602 -15.73 19.95 -26.60
CA ILE A 602 -15.52 18.75 -25.76
C ILE A 602 -14.06 18.30 -25.84
N PHE A 603 -13.47 18.25 -27.05
CA PHE A 603 -12.06 17.92 -27.22
C PHE A 603 -11.13 18.90 -26.49
N GLY A 604 -11.33 20.21 -26.62
CA GLY A 604 -10.53 21.22 -25.91
C GLY A 604 -10.64 21.17 -24.39
N LEU A 605 -11.83 20.84 -23.87
CA LEU A 605 -12.05 20.61 -22.43
C LEU A 605 -11.35 19.34 -21.94
N SER A 606 -11.39 18.25 -22.72
CA SER A 606 -10.64 17.02 -22.41
C SER A 606 -9.12 17.27 -22.40
N VAL A 607 -8.58 18.01 -23.38
CA VAL A 607 -7.16 18.42 -23.39
C VAL A 607 -6.81 19.23 -22.13
N THR A 608 -7.70 20.13 -21.71
CA THR A 608 -7.52 20.91 -20.47
C THR A 608 -7.45 20.01 -19.23
N VAL A 609 -8.29 18.97 -19.12
CA VAL A 609 -8.22 18.00 -18.01
C VAL A 609 -6.87 17.28 -17.98
N VAL A 610 -6.38 16.83 -19.14
CA VAL A 610 -5.09 16.12 -19.22
C VAL A 610 -3.93 17.08 -18.95
N GLN A 611 -3.99 18.35 -19.37
CA GLN A 611 -2.99 19.37 -19.01
C GLN A 611 -2.96 19.64 -17.50
N VAL A 612 -4.13 19.76 -16.85
CA VAL A 612 -4.20 19.92 -15.39
C VAL A 612 -3.63 18.67 -14.70
N PHE A 613 -3.91 17.46 -15.19
CA PHE A 613 -3.33 16.23 -14.66
C PHE A 613 -1.80 16.15 -14.86
N GLY A 614 -1.29 16.62 -16.00
CA GLY A 614 0.15 16.73 -16.26
C GLY A 614 0.85 17.72 -15.33
N MET A 615 0.21 18.86 -15.06
CA MET A 615 0.67 19.85 -14.07
C MET A 615 0.66 19.28 -12.65
N LEU A 616 -0.37 18.53 -12.26
CA LEU A 616 -0.40 17.81 -10.97
C LEU A 616 0.74 16.78 -10.85
N GLY A 617 1.18 16.19 -11.96
CA GLY A 617 2.38 15.36 -12.05
C GLY A 617 3.69 16.06 -11.70
N GLN A 618 3.69 17.40 -11.58
CA GLN A 618 4.82 18.22 -11.13
C GLN A 618 4.74 18.61 -9.63
N LEU A 619 3.81 18.03 -8.86
CA LEU A 619 3.75 18.22 -7.40
C LEU A 619 4.51 17.09 -6.66
N MET A 620 4.91 17.32 -5.40
CA MET A 620 5.69 16.34 -4.62
C MET A 620 4.80 15.27 -3.97
N VAL A 621 4.05 14.52 -4.79
CA VAL A 621 3.16 13.43 -4.35
C VAL A 621 3.67 12.08 -4.89
N PRO A 622 3.81 11.03 -4.06
CA PRO A 622 4.12 9.69 -4.55
C PRO A 622 2.91 9.11 -5.28
N TRP A 623 3.03 8.94 -6.60
CA TRP A 623 1.97 8.39 -7.45
C TRP A 623 1.99 6.85 -7.43
N PRO A 624 0.83 6.18 -7.32
CA PRO A 624 0.74 4.73 -7.51
C PRO A 624 1.17 4.30 -8.92
N ALA A 625 1.95 3.20 -9.01
CA ALA A 625 2.47 2.66 -10.28
C ALA A 625 1.37 2.40 -11.33
N SER A 626 0.14 2.09 -10.91
CA SER A 626 -1.01 1.86 -11.80
C SER A 626 -1.44 3.10 -12.62
N ILE A 627 -1.11 4.31 -12.17
CA ILE A 627 -1.42 5.57 -12.89
C ILE A 627 -0.18 6.34 -13.34
N GLU A 628 1.03 5.89 -13.00
CA GLU A 628 2.30 6.52 -13.38
C GLU A 628 2.44 6.69 -14.91
N LYS A 629 2.06 5.67 -15.70
CA LYS A 629 2.05 5.73 -17.17
C LYS A 629 1.13 6.86 -17.70
N LEU A 630 -0.03 7.05 -17.07
CA LEU A 630 -0.98 8.10 -17.42
C LEU A 630 -0.45 9.49 -17.03
N VAL A 631 0.23 9.60 -15.88
CA VAL A 631 0.91 10.83 -15.43
C VAL A 631 2.08 11.19 -16.35
N LYS A 632 2.91 10.22 -16.78
CA LYS A 632 3.99 10.47 -17.74
C LYS A 632 3.45 10.95 -19.08
N LEU A 633 2.39 10.32 -19.60
CA LEU A 633 1.73 10.75 -20.84
C LEU A 633 1.11 12.16 -20.71
N SER A 634 0.49 12.48 -19.58
CA SER A 634 -0.11 13.81 -19.37
C SER A 634 0.93 14.93 -19.22
N ARG A 635 2.09 14.64 -18.62
CA ARG A 635 3.24 15.56 -18.52
C ARG A 635 3.76 16.02 -19.90
N VAL A 636 3.65 15.18 -20.94
CA VAL A 636 3.98 15.60 -22.32
C VAL A 636 3.11 16.76 -22.80
N LEU A 637 1.82 16.82 -22.45
CA LEU A 637 0.94 17.93 -22.89
C LEU A 637 1.24 19.27 -22.18
N VAL A 638 1.92 19.25 -21.04
CA VAL A 638 2.46 20.46 -20.37
C VAL A 638 3.93 20.74 -20.74
N SER A 639 4.45 20.09 -21.79
CA SER A 639 5.80 20.28 -22.33
C SER A 639 6.92 20.00 -21.32
N ASP A 640 6.72 19.00 -20.49
CA ASP A 640 7.70 18.52 -19.52
C ASP A 640 8.87 17.80 -20.22
N GLY A 641 10.09 18.34 -20.08
CA GLY A 641 11.25 17.92 -20.86
C GLY A 641 11.72 16.48 -20.62
N ASP A 642 11.55 15.96 -19.40
CA ASP A 642 11.93 14.59 -19.06
C ASP A 642 10.85 13.60 -19.51
N ALA A 643 9.57 13.98 -19.44
CA ALA A 643 8.49 13.18 -20.02
C ALA A 643 8.58 13.09 -21.55
N MET A 644 9.11 14.12 -22.21
CA MET A 644 9.40 14.17 -23.65
C MET A 644 10.71 13.47 -24.06
N GLY A 645 11.60 13.15 -23.12
CA GLY A 645 12.91 12.57 -23.44
C GLY A 645 13.84 13.52 -24.21
N LEU A 646 13.77 14.84 -23.94
CA LEU A 646 14.58 15.84 -24.65
C LEU A 646 16.10 15.64 -24.50
N GLU A 647 16.52 14.87 -23.49
CA GLU A 647 17.89 14.38 -23.27
C GLU A 647 18.51 13.78 -24.53
N CYS A 648 17.72 12.99 -25.28
CA CYS A 648 18.16 12.34 -26.51
C CYS A 648 18.33 13.29 -27.72
N LEU A 649 17.88 14.56 -27.61
CA LEU A 649 17.91 15.54 -28.71
C LEU A 649 18.90 16.69 -28.44
N VAL A 650 18.82 17.30 -27.25
CA VAL A 650 19.58 18.51 -26.90
C VAL A 650 20.67 18.26 -25.84
N GLY A 651 20.83 17.01 -25.41
CA GLY A 651 21.80 16.58 -24.40
C GLY A 651 21.27 16.69 -22.97
N LYS A 652 22.08 16.23 -22.01
CA LYS A 652 21.74 16.19 -20.57
C LYS A 652 21.73 17.57 -19.87
N GLY A 653 22.11 18.63 -20.57
CA GLY A 653 22.25 19.98 -20.01
C GLY A 653 20.90 20.63 -19.64
N PRO A 654 20.73 21.15 -18.40
CA PRO A 654 19.48 21.77 -17.97
C PRO A 654 19.05 22.99 -18.80
N MET A 655 20.01 23.78 -19.30
CA MET A 655 19.74 25.00 -20.06
C MET A 655 19.21 24.66 -21.47
N GLU A 656 19.80 23.65 -22.09
CA GLU A 656 19.49 23.13 -23.42
C GLU A 656 18.08 22.53 -23.42
N LYS A 657 17.75 21.69 -22.42
CA LYS A 657 16.38 21.19 -22.18
C LYS A 657 15.35 22.32 -22.09
N TYR A 658 15.61 23.32 -21.23
CA TYR A 658 14.67 24.42 -21.02
C TYR A 658 14.57 25.36 -22.23
N LEU A 659 15.64 25.54 -23.00
CA LEU A 659 15.61 26.30 -24.25
C LEU A 659 14.70 25.64 -25.29
N ALA A 660 14.70 24.31 -25.39
CA ALA A 660 13.76 23.58 -26.25
C ALA A 660 12.29 23.76 -25.80
N MET A 661 12.03 23.67 -24.49
CA MET A 661 10.69 23.96 -23.91
C MET A 661 10.25 25.41 -24.17
N PHE A 662 11.15 26.38 -23.99
CA PHE A 662 10.93 27.80 -24.25
C PHE A 662 10.66 28.09 -25.73
N ALA A 663 11.34 27.41 -26.65
CA ALA A 663 11.19 27.62 -28.08
C ALA A 663 9.87 27.08 -28.66
N LEU A 664 9.29 26.04 -28.05
CA LEU A 664 8.12 25.33 -28.59
C LEU A 664 6.89 26.24 -28.85
N PRO A 665 6.46 27.14 -27.95
CA PRO A 665 5.36 28.07 -28.23
C PRO A 665 5.67 29.02 -29.39
N PHE A 666 6.90 29.55 -29.46
CA PHE A 666 7.31 30.43 -30.56
C PHE A 666 7.41 29.69 -31.90
N LEU A 667 7.80 28.41 -31.90
CA LEU A 667 7.80 27.55 -33.08
C LEU A 667 6.39 27.40 -33.67
N VAL A 668 5.36 27.26 -32.83
CA VAL A 668 3.96 27.23 -33.29
C VAL A 668 3.56 28.55 -33.96
N VAL A 669 3.95 29.70 -33.39
CA VAL A 669 3.72 31.02 -34.01
C VAL A 669 4.48 31.15 -35.34
N ALA A 670 5.73 30.73 -35.38
CA ALA A 670 6.59 30.79 -36.56
C ALA A 670 6.08 29.89 -37.70
N ILE A 671 5.66 28.66 -37.41
CA ILE A 671 5.06 27.74 -38.39
C ILE A 671 3.77 28.33 -38.95
N LEU A 672 2.88 28.85 -38.10
CA LEU A 672 1.62 29.44 -38.56
C LEU A 672 1.85 30.72 -39.39
N GLY A 673 2.83 31.55 -39.01
CA GLY A 673 3.28 32.71 -39.79
C GLY A 673 3.89 32.32 -41.14
N GLY A 674 4.74 31.29 -41.16
CA GLY A 674 5.33 30.73 -42.38
C GLY A 674 4.26 30.16 -43.33
N LEU A 675 3.27 29.43 -42.80
CA LEU A 675 2.10 28.98 -43.56
C LEU A 675 1.30 30.15 -44.13
N ALA A 676 1.08 31.21 -43.34
CA ALA A 676 0.39 32.40 -43.82
C ALA A 676 1.16 33.10 -44.96
N ILE A 677 2.49 33.24 -44.85
CA ILE A 677 3.34 33.81 -45.92
C ILE A 677 3.32 32.91 -47.16
N LEU A 678 3.49 31.60 -47.01
CA LEU A 678 3.42 30.63 -48.11
C LEU A 678 2.07 30.67 -48.82
N SER A 679 0.98 30.89 -48.08
CA SER A 679 -0.36 31.02 -48.65
C SER A 679 -0.52 32.21 -49.61
N LEU A 680 0.32 33.25 -49.52
CA LEU A 680 0.32 34.37 -50.46
C LEU A 680 0.79 33.95 -51.87
N ALA A 681 1.60 32.89 -51.97
CA ALA A 681 2.06 32.32 -53.24
C ALA A 681 1.05 31.31 -53.84
N LEU A 682 0.21 30.67 -53.01
CA LEU A 682 -0.74 29.63 -53.45
C LEU A 682 -1.70 30.06 -54.58
N PRO A 683 -2.28 31.28 -54.61
CA PRO A 683 -3.15 31.70 -55.71
C PRO A 683 -2.43 31.71 -57.06
N ARG A 684 -1.15 32.11 -57.08
CA ARG A 684 -0.31 32.10 -58.29
C ARG A 684 0.04 30.67 -58.71
N LEU A 685 0.42 29.83 -57.74
CA LEU A 685 0.85 28.44 -57.99
C LEU A 685 -0.31 27.53 -58.42
N THR A 686 -1.51 27.76 -57.90
CA THR A 686 -2.70 26.90 -58.10
C THR A 686 -3.69 27.41 -59.15
N ARG A 687 -3.30 28.44 -59.94
CA ARG A 687 -4.18 29.14 -60.90
C ARG A 687 -5.52 29.59 -60.26
N GLY A 688 -5.45 30.13 -59.05
CA GLY A 688 -6.61 30.63 -58.30
C GLY A 688 -7.53 29.58 -57.67
N ARG A 689 -7.14 28.30 -57.61
CA ARG A 689 -7.95 27.26 -56.93
C ARG A 689 -7.92 27.36 -55.40
N LEU A 690 -6.84 27.88 -54.81
CA LEU A 690 -6.72 28.11 -53.37
C LEU A 690 -6.60 29.62 -53.08
N GLU A 691 -7.40 30.10 -52.13
CA GLU A 691 -7.33 31.47 -51.62
C GLU A 691 -6.14 31.65 -50.65
N ALA A 692 -5.52 32.82 -50.67
CA ALA A 692 -4.52 33.20 -49.68
C ALA A 692 -5.16 33.35 -48.29
N TRP A 693 -4.41 33.04 -47.23
CA TRP A 693 -4.91 33.13 -45.85
C TRP A 693 -5.03 34.59 -45.42
N SER A 694 -6.24 34.99 -45.01
CA SER A 694 -6.47 36.35 -44.51
C SER A 694 -5.93 36.50 -43.09
N TRP A 695 -5.19 37.59 -42.82
CA TRP A 695 -4.62 37.90 -41.49
C TRP A 695 -5.61 37.74 -40.33
N ARG A 696 -6.87 38.17 -40.51
CA ARG A 696 -7.94 38.07 -39.50
C ARG A 696 -8.25 36.61 -39.10
N ARG A 697 -8.27 35.68 -40.07
CA ARG A 697 -8.45 34.23 -39.83
C ARG A 697 -7.21 33.60 -39.19
N VAL A 698 -6.01 34.03 -39.61
CA VAL A 698 -4.73 33.59 -39.02
C VAL A 698 -4.65 34.01 -37.55
N PHE A 699 -4.98 35.25 -37.22
CA PHE A 699 -5.04 35.76 -35.86
C PHE A 699 -6.06 34.99 -34.99
N ASN A 700 -7.28 34.75 -35.49
CA ASN A 700 -8.27 33.94 -34.79
C ASN A 700 -7.74 32.51 -34.50
N THR A 701 -7.05 31.90 -35.46
CA THR A 701 -6.41 30.57 -35.31
C THR A 701 -5.29 30.60 -34.27
N LEU A 702 -4.43 31.62 -34.32
CA LEU A 702 -3.33 31.84 -33.38
C LEU A 702 -3.86 31.98 -31.95
N CYS A 703 -4.90 32.79 -31.74
CA CYS A 703 -5.48 32.97 -30.41
C CYS A 703 -6.25 31.73 -29.92
N HIS A 704 -6.89 30.98 -30.81
CA HIS A 704 -7.54 29.71 -30.47
C HIS A 704 -6.50 28.65 -30.04
N MET A 705 -5.34 28.60 -30.71
CA MET A 705 -4.21 27.76 -30.28
C MET A 705 -3.61 28.27 -28.97
N GLY A 706 -3.52 29.60 -28.80
CA GLY A 706 -3.10 30.24 -27.56
C GLY A 706 -3.96 29.84 -26.36
N GLN A 707 -5.29 29.72 -26.49
CA GLN A 707 -6.15 29.18 -25.42
C GLN A 707 -5.86 27.72 -25.11
N ALA A 708 -5.63 26.89 -26.14
CA ALA A 708 -5.36 25.47 -25.97
C ALA A 708 -4.00 25.19 -25.31
N LEU A 709 -2.98 26.00 -25.60
CA LEU A 709 -1.63 25.87 -25.03
C LEU A 709 -1.44 26.74 -23.76
N PHE A 710 -2.47 27.43 -23.27
CA PHE A 710 -2.29 28.46 -22.24
C PHE A 710 -1.75 27.92 -20.91
N ILE A 711 -2.24 26.76 -20.45
CA ILE A 711 -1.69 26.08 -19.26
C ILE A 711 -0.23 25.69 -19.51
N THR A 712 0.07 25.05 -20.65
CA THR A 712 1.41 24.64 -21.06
C THR A 712 2.41 25.81 -21.02
N VAL A 713 2.09 26.94 -21.66
CA VAL A 713 2.95 28.14 -21.65
C VAL A 713 3.11 28.71 -20.24
N THR A 714 2.05 28.73 -19.44
CA THR A 714 2.09 29.22 -18.05
C THR A 714 2.97 28.32 -17.16
N VAL A 715 2.86 27.00 -17.28
CA VAL A 715 3.64 26.02 -16.52
C VAL A 715 5.13 26.09 -16.90
N VAL A 716 5.46 26.16 -18.19
CA VAL A 716 6.85 26.35 -18.65
C VAL A 716 7.41 27.68 -18.12
N ALA A 717 6.63 28.77 -18.19
CA ALA A 717 7.05 30.07 -17.67
C ALA A 717 7.21 30.07 -16.14
N ALA A 718 6.41 29.30 -15.40
CA ALA A 718 6.50 29.20 -13.94
C ALA A 718 7.68 28.34 -13.46
N SER A 719 8.20 27.41 -14.27
CA SER A 719 9.16 26.40 -13.78
C SER A 719 10.43 26.97 -13.14
N PRO A 720 11.08 28.05 -13.63
CA PRO A 720 12.27 28.62 -12.96
C PRO A 720 12.02 29.28 -11.61
N MET A 721 10.75 29.57 -11.29
CA MET A 721 10.34 30.15 -10.01
C MET A 721 10.02 29.08 -8.96
N GLN A 722 9.95 27.80 -9.36
CA GLN A 722 9.70 26.67 -8.46
C GLN A 722 11.01 26.26 -7.74
N CYS A 723 11.51 27.12 -6.86
CA CYS A 723 12.68 26.84 -6.03
C CYS A 723 12.24 26.16 -4.73
N PHE A 724 12.79 24.99 -4.41
CA PHE A 724 12.54 24.27 -3.16
C PHE A 724 13.79 24.23 -2.28
N THR A 725 13.59 24.22 -0.97
CA THR A 725 14.62 24.45 0.06
C THR A 725 15.13 23.13 0.65
N HIS A 726 16.45 23.04 0.81
CA HIS A 726 17.16 21.88 1.33
C HIS A 726 17.49 22.03 2.84
N PRO A 727 17.77 20.94 3.57
CA PRO A 727 18.24 21.00 4.96
C PRO A 727 19.43 21.94 5.20
N ASN A 728 20.33 22.06 4.23
CA ASN A 728 21.50 22.96 4.26
C ASN A 728 21.16 24.46 4.09
N GLY A 729 19.88 24.84 3.96
CA GLY A 729 19.41 26.21 3.79
C GLY A 729 19.48 26.77 2.37
N LYS A 730 20.05 26.02 1.42
CA LYS A 730 20.10 26.38 -0.01
C LYS A 730 18.81 25.94 -0.71
N SER A 731 18.57 26.46 -1.91
CA SER A 731 17.43 26.04 -2.73
C SER A 731 17.87 25.61 -4.12
N THR A 732 17.16 24.65 -4.74
CA THR A 732 17.34 24.29 -6.16
C THR A 732 16.02 24.30 -6.92
N MET A 733 16.11 24.32 -8.25
CA MET A 733 14.95 24.36 -9.14
C MET A 733 14.24 23.00 -9.22
N ALA A 734 12.93 22.97 -8.99
CA ALA A 734 12.11 21.76 -8.94
C ALA A 734 12.19 20.88 -10.21
N SER A 735 12.27 21.50 -11.39
CA SER A 735 12.40 20.80 -12.67
C SER A 735 13.85 20.44 -13.03
N PHE A 736 14.85 21.09 -12.41
CA PHE A 736 16.27 20.83 -12.65
C PHE A 736 17.03 20.92 -11.32
N PRO A 737 17.00 19.86 -10.48
CA PRO A 737 17.58 19.87 -9.13
C PRO A 737 19.07 20.20 -9.06
N SER A 738 19.80 20.08 -10.17
CA SER A 738 21.20 20.49 -10.31
C SER A 738 21.43 22.00 -10.45
N VAL A 739 20.38 22.80 -10.59
CA VAL A 739 20.47 24.27 -10.68
C VAL A 739 20.13 24.89 -9.33
N LEU A 740 21.13 25.47 -8.68
CA LEU A 740 20.97 26.28 -7.47
C LEU A 740 20.17 27.55 -7.76
N CYS A 741 19.17 27.83 -6.94
CA CYS A 741 18.40 29.05 -6.98
C CYS A 741 19.10 30.15 -6.16
N PHE A 742 19.21 31.34 -6.72
CA PHE A 742 19.75 32.56 -6.09
C PHE A 742 21.23 32.52 -5.61
N GLU A 743 21.83 31.35 -5.44
CA GLU A 743 23.28 31.15 -5.33
C GLU A 743 23.92 30.88 -6.71
N GLY A 744 25.18 31.31 -6.91
CA GLY A 744 25.92 31.07 -8.16
C GLY A 744 25.62 32.04 -9.32
N GLY A 745 24.81 33.08 -9.09
CA GLY A 745 24.76 34.33 -9.88
C GLY A 745 24.22 34.27 -11.31
N ALA A 746 24.87 33.53 -12.21
CA ALA A 746 24.67 33.64 -13.66
C ALA A 746 23.77 32.55 -14.28
N THR A 747 23.62 31.39 -13.64
CA THR A 747 22.87 30.27 -14.24
C THR A 747 21.37 30.40 -14.00
N HIS A 748 20.90 30.45 -12.75
CA HIS A 748 19.47 30.63 -12.44
C HIS A 748 18.91 31.96 -12.99
N ALA A 749 19.70 33.04 -12.98
CA ALA A 749 19.32 34.32 -13.58
C ALA A 749 18.97 34.21 -15.09
N ARG A 750 19.63 33.33 -15.86
CA ARG A 750 19.29 33.08 -17.27
C ARG A 750 17.94 32.36 -17.41
N PHE A 751 17.65 31.37 -16.57
CA PHE A 751 16.33 30.73 -16.54
C PHE A 751 15.21 31.72 -16.18
N LEU A 752 15.44 32.56 -15.16
CA LEU A 752 14.50 33.62 -14.77
C LEU A 752 14.25 34.61 -15.92
N LEU A 753 15.29 35.09 -16.61
CA LEU A 753 15.14 36.00 -17.75
C LEU A 753 14.26 35.40 -18.87
N MET A 754 14.46 34.12 -19.18
CA MET A 754 13.65 33.39 -20.18
C MET A 754 12.20 33.18 -19.69
N SER A 755 12.00 32.87 -18.41
CA SER A 755 10.68 32.78 -17.78
C SER A 755 9.90 34.11 -17.83
N PHE A 756 10.51 35.21 -17.39
CA PHE A 756 9.93 36.54 -17.49
C PHE A 756 9.64 36.93 -18.94
N SER A 757 10.49 36.52 -19.89
CA SER A 757 10.24 36.73 -21.32
C SER A 757 8.98 36.00 -21.82
N LEU A 758 8.71 34.75 -21.38
CA LEU A 758 7.45 34.07 -21.71
C LEU A 758 6.23 34.79 -21.10
N LEU A 759 6.34 35.25 -19.85
CA LEU A 759 5.26 35.99 -19.18
C LEU A 759 4.94 37.30 -19.91
N VAL A 760 5.96 38.08 -20.26
CA VAL A 760 5.82 39.41 -20.89
C VAL A 760 5.48 39.33 -22.38
N LEU A 761 5.98 38.33 -23.12
CA LEU A 761 5.77 38.23 -24.57
C LEU A 761 4.55 37.40 -24.97
N LEU A 762 4.12 36.43 -24.15
CA LEU A 762 3.01 35.54 -24.48
C LEU A 762 1.86 35.62 -23.46
N VAL A 763 2.10 35.39 -22.17
CA VAL A 763 1.01 35.23 -21.18
C VAL A 763 0.24 36.54 -20.95
N ILE A 764 0.93 37.62 -20.61
CA ILE A 764 0.30 38.94 -20.33
C ILE A 764 -0.36 39.53 -21.60
N PRO A 765 0.31 39.57 -22.77
CA PRO A 765 -0.32 40.07 -24.01
C PRO A 765 -1.54 39.26 -24.41
N PHE A 766 -1.55 37.94 -24.18
CA PHE A 766 -2.70 37.10 -24.50
C PHE A 766 -3.94 37.45 -23.66
N ILE A 767 -3.77 37.65 -22.35
CA ILE A 767 -4.86 38.12 -21.47
C ILE A 767 -5.34 39.51 -21.88
N ALA A 768 -4.42 40.43 -22.19
CA ALA A 768 -4.75 41.77 -22.67
C ALA A 768 -5.53 41.75 -24.00
N VAL A 769 -5.11 40.91 -24.95
CA VAL A 769 -5.79 40.69 -26.24
C VAL A 769 -7.18 40.06 -26.06
N ALA A 770 -7.35 39.14 -25.11
CA ALA A 770 -8.66 38.56 -24.80
C ALA A 770 -9.62 39.60 -24.19
N ALA A 771 -9.14 40.41 -23.25
CA ALA A 771 -9.91 41.49 -22.63
C ALA A 771 -10.27 42.59 -23.65
N TRP A 772 -9.30 43.03 -24.46
CA TRP A 772 -9.51 44.01 -25.53
C TRP A 772 -10.43 43.49 -26.65
N GLY A 773 -10.27 42.24 -27.06
CA GLY A 773 -11.17 41.57 -28.00
C GLY A 773 -12.60 41.50 -27.48
N SER A 774 -12.77 41.29 -26.18
CA SER A 774 -14.07 41.32 -25.52
C SER A 774 -14.68 42.72 -25.49
N TYR A 775 -13.89 43.73 -25.10
CA TYR A 775 -14.33 45.13 -25.09
C TYR A 775 -14.69 45.66 -26.50
N SER A 776 -13.86 45.37 -27.51
CA SER A 776 -14.12 45.79 -28.89
C SER A 776 -15.37 45.13 -29.50
N VAL A 777 -15.65 43.85 -29.18
CA VAL A 777 -16.91 43.21 -29.53
C VAL A 777 -18.10 43.92 -28.86
N TYR A 778 -18.01 44.24 -27.56
CA TYR A 778 -19.07 44.97 -26.85
C TYR A 778 -19.37 46.33 -27.49
N VAL A 779 -18.35 47.16 -27.70
CA VAL A 779 -18.51 48.49 -28.32
C VAL A 779 -19.05 48.37 -29.74
N SER A 780 -18.58 47.39 -30.53
CA SER A 780 -19.14 47.10 -31.86
C SER A 780 -20.62 46.76 -31.78
N THR A 781 -21.07 45.91 -30.85
CA THR A 781 -22.51 45.60 -30.71
C THR A 781 -23.39 46.76 -30.24
N GLN A 782 -22.80 47.84 -29.69
CA GLN A 782 -23.53 48.99 -29.15
C GLN A 782 -23.57 50.21 -30.08
N THR A 783 -22.53 50.44 -30.90
CA THR A 783 -22.32 51.76 -31.52
C THR A 783 -22.46 51.81 -33.04
N ARG A 784 -22.26 50.69 -33.76
CA ARG A 784 -22.39 50.59 -35.22
C ARG A 784 -22.81 49.19 -35.62
N GLY A 785 -23.54 49.04 -36.74
CA GLY A 785 -23.90 47.73 -37.28
C GLY A 785 -22.67 46.81 -37.40
N ILE A 786 -22.86 45.52 -37.09
CA ILE A 786 -21.78 44.56 -36.81
C ILE A 786 -20.70 44.58 -37.89
N ASP A 787 -19.49 45.03 -37.52
CA ASP A 787 -18.31 44.99 -38.37
C ASP A 787 -17.87 43.52 -38.56
N ALA A 788 -18.45 42.84 -39.56
CA ALA A 788 -18.18 41.45 -39.89
C ALA A 788 -16.67 41.10 -39.98
N PRO A 789 -15.76 41.98 -40.45
CA PRO A 789 -14.32 41.73 -40.41
C PRO A 789 -13.72 41.71 -38.99
N GLN A 790 -14.25 42.47 -38.03
CA GLN A 790 -13.78 42.46 -36.65
C GLN A 790 -14.29 41.22 -35.91
N MET A 791 -15.57 40.88 -36.07
CA MET A 791 -16.15 39.63 -35.55
C MET A 791 -15.39 38.39 -36.03
N THR A 792 -14.83 38.42 -37.24
CA THR A 792 -14.02 37.31 -37.79
C THR A 792 -12.66 37.14 -37.08
N MET A 793 -12.12 38.19 -36.48
CA MET A 793 -10.80 38.17 -35.80
C MET A 793 -10.90 37.66 -34.36
N TYR A 794 -11.99 37.96 -33.65
CA TYR A 794 -12.20 37.58 -32.25
C TYR A 794 -13.17 36.40 -32.05
N ARG A 795 -13.37 35.54 -33.07
CA ARG A 795 -14.39 34.47 -33.03
C ARG A 795 -14.18 33.51 -31.86
N PHE A 796 -12.93 33.20 -31.55
CA PHE A 796 -12.53 32.31 -30.45
C PHE A 796 -13.08 32.76 -29.07
N LEU A 797 -13.28 34.06 -28.85
CA LEU A 797 -13.87 34.57 -27.61
C LEU A 797 -15.39 34.34 -27.57
N VAL A 798 -16.11 34.64 -28.65
CA VAL A 798 -17.56 34.86 -28.64
C VAL A 798 -18.38 33.64 -29.09
N TYR A 799 -17.97 32.95 -30.16
CA TYR A 799 -18.84 32.01 -30.87
C TYR A 799 -19.13 30.69 -30.12
N ARG A 800 -18.39 30.39 -29.05
CA ARG A 800 -18.58 29.18 -28.22
C ARG A 800 -19.56 29.36 -27.06
N PHE A 801 -19.85 30.60 -26.66
CA PHE A 801 -20.73 30.92 -25.52
C PHE A 801 -22.11 31.40 -25.95
N ARG A 802 -23.02 31.48 -24.96
CA ARG A 802 -24.36 32.06 -25.12
C ARG A 802 -24.27 33.57 -25.33
N PRO A 803 -25.16 34.18 -26.15
CA PRO A 803 -25.20 35.63 -26.33
C PRO A 803 -25.35 36.44 -25.04
N SER A 804 -25.96 35.89 -23.98
CA SER A 804 -26.11 36.55 -22.68
C SER A 804 -24.84 36.52 -21.80
N VAL A 805 -23.87 35.66 -22.10
CA VAL A 805 -22.63 35.46 -21.31
C VAL A 805 -21.41 35.41 -22.23
N TRP A 806 -21.42 36.23 -23.28
CA TRP A 806 -20.41 36.24 -24.35
C TRP A 806 -18.99 36.53 -23.86
N TRP A 807 -18.84 37.20 -22.71
CA TRP A 807 -17.58 37.59 -22.07
C TRP A 807 -16.89 36.46 -21.28
N TRP A 808 -17.52 35.26 -21.18
CA TRP A 808 -17.01 34.13 -20.39
C TRP A 808 -15.60 33.68 -20.78
N ALA A 809 -15.15 33.98 -22.00
CA ALA A 809 -13.79 33.67 -22.46
C ALA A 809 -12.69 34.16 -21.50
N ASN A 810 -12.91 35.31 -20.85
CA ASN A 810 -11.96 35.89 -19.91
C ASN A 810 -11.92 35.12 -18.59
N VAL A 811 -13.10 34.72 -18.05
CA VAL A 811 -13.22 33.87 -16.86
C VAL A 811 -12.50 32.54 -17.10
N PHE A 812 -12.71 31.94 -18.27
CA PHE A 812 -12.02 30.72 -18.68
C PHE A 812 -10.50 30.93 -18.72
N ASN A 813 -10.00 32.00 -19.36
CA ASN A 813 -8.55 32.28 -19.40
C ASN A 813 -7.95 32.51 -17.99
N VAL A 814 -8.67 33.19 -17.10
CA VAL A 814 -8.23 33.40 -15.70
C VAL A 814 -8.17 32.07 -14.92
N ARG A 815 -9.15 31.17 -15.10
CA ARG A 815 -9.07 29.79 -14.56
C ARG A 815 -7.80 29.09 -15.03
N GLN A 816 -7.51 29.12 -16.34
CA GLN A 816 -6.31 28.46 -16.90
C GLN A 816 -5.02 29.08 -16.35
N LEU A 817 -4.96 30.41 -16.17
CA LEU A 817 -3.81 31.10 -15.56
C LEU A 817 -3.58 30.63 -14.13
N LEU A 818 -4.62 30.71 -13.29
CA LEU A 818 -4.53 30.37 -11.87
C LEU A 818 -4.14 28.90 -11.68
N LEU A 819 -4.68 27.98 -12.48
CA LEU A 819 -4.29 26.58 -12.46
C LEU A 819 -2.83 26.37 -12.90
N GLY A 820 -2.37 27.04 -13.96
CA GLY A 820 -0.99 26.95 -14.43
C GLY A 820 0.05 27.49 -13.44
N LEU A 821 -0.34 28.40 -12.56
CA LEU A 821 0.51 28.95 -11.49
C LEU A 821 0.55 28.08 -10.22
N THR A 822 -0.24 27.00 -10.13
CA THR A 822 -0.31 26.13 -8.93
C THR A 822 1.06 25.70 -8.39
N PRO A 823 2.03 25.23 -9.22
CA PRO A 823 3.32 24.77 -8.70
C PRO A 823 4.20 25.90 -8.11
N MET A 824 3.91 27.16 -8.42
CA MET A 824 4.62 28.33 -7.89
C MET A 824 4.15 28.72 -6.48
N VAL A 825 2.94 28.33 -6.10
CA VAL A 825 2.41 28.59 -4.75
C VAL A 825 3.17 27.70 -3.76
N THR A 826 3.91 28.30 -2.84
CA THR A 826 4.69 27.62 -1.78
C THR A 826 5.37 26.32 -2.26
N PRO A 827 6.45 26.39 -3.06
CA PRO A 827 7.07 25.22 -3.71
C PRO A 827 7.46 24.09 -2.75
N ASP A 828 7.76 24.42 -1.49
CA ASP A 828 8.12 23.51 -0.40
C ASP A 828 6.92 22.74 0.21
N ASP A 829 5.69 23.22 0.03
CA ASP A 829 4.48 22.65 0.63
C ASP A 829 3.39 22.32 -0.40
N THR A 830 3.35 21.04 -0.78
CA THR A 830 2.35 20.47 -1.67
C THR A 830 0.94 20.41 -1.10
N ALA A 831 0.74 20.46 0.23
CA ALA A 831 -0.59 20.57 0.80
C ALA A 831 -1.22 21.93 0.46
N ASN A 832 -0.45 23.02 0.59
CA ASN A 832 -0.90 24.37 0.21
C ASN A 832 -1.14 24.50 -1.31
N GLN A 833 -0.32 23.85 -2.15
CA GLN A 833 -0.53 23.78 -3.61
C GLN A 833 -1.89 23.15 -3.97
N LEU A 834 -2.21 22.00 -3.36
CA LEU A 834 -3.49 21.32 -3.58
C LEU A 834 -4.68 22.13 -3.04
N VAL A 835 -4.54 22.77 -1.87
CA VAL A 835 -5.56 23.67 -1.31
C VAL A 835 -5.86 24.85 -2.24
N TYR A 836 -4.82 25.52 -2.76
CA TYR A 836 -4.97 26.62 -3.72
C TYR A 836 -5.67 26.14 -5.00
N MET A 837 -5.24 25.01 -5.55
CA MET A 837 -5.83 24.42 -6.76
C MET A 837 -7.32 24.07 -6.56
N LEU A 838 -7.67 23.42 -5.45
CA LEU A 838 -9.06 23.10 -5.11
C LEU A 838 -9.91 24.37 -4.94
N PHE A 839 -9.39 25.43 -4.32
CA PHE A 839 -10.08 26.72 -4.23
C PHE A 839 -10.38 27.33 -5.61
N VAL A 840 -9.41 27.33 -6.53
CA VAL A 840 -9.59 27.83 -7.91
C VAL A 840 -10.64 27.02 -8.67
N VAL A 841 -10.61 25.68 -8.54
CA VAL A 841 -11.56 24.77 -9.20
C VAL A 841 -12.98 24.95 -8.66
N LEU A 842 -13.15 25.07 -7.34
CA LEU A 842 -14.45 25.29 -6.71
C LEU A 842 -15.03 26.68 -7.00
N ALA A 843 -14.20 27.72 -7.00
CA ALA A 843 -14.62 29.06 -7.38
C ALA A 843 -15.12 29.08 -8.84
N TYR A 844 -14.40 28.44 -9.76
CA TYR A 844 -14.87 28.29 -11.15
C TYR A 844 -16.19 27.51 -11.23
N LEU A 845 -16.32 26.38 -10.53
CA LEU A 845 -17.53 25.56 -10.52
C LEU A 845 -18.77 26.31 -10.01
N ALA A 846 -18.61 27.12 -8.95
CA ALA A 846 -19.69 27.93 -8.39
C ALA A 846 -20.17 29.02 -9.37
N VAL A 847 -19.24 29.75 -10.01
CA VAL A 847 -19.62 30.77 -11.00
C VAL A 847 -20.19 30.10 -12.26
N MET A 848 -19.63 28.96 -12.69
CA MET A 848 -20.08 28.25 -13.88
C MET A 848 -21.51 27.70 -13.73
N THR A 849 -21.85 27.13 -12.57
CA THR A 849 -23.21 26.64 -12.28
C THR A 849 -24.25 27.77 -12.19
N ALA A 850 -23.85 28.97 -11.76
CA ALA A 850 -24.72 30.14 -11.75
C ALA A 850 -25.02 30.70 -13.16
N PHE A 851 -24.03 30.74 -14.06
CA PHE A 851 -24.17 31.43 -15.36
C PHE A 851 -24.52 30.53 -16.56
N LEU A 852 -24.20 29.22 -16.51
CA LEU A 852 -24.38 28.27 -17.63
C LEU A 852 -23.93 28.85 -18.98
N PRO A 853 -22.62 29.15 -19.13
CA PRO A 853 -22.09 29.99 -20.21
C PRO A 853 -22.11 29.34 -21.61
N TRP A 854 -22.02 28.01 -21.70
CA TRP A 854 -21.92 27.31 -22.98
C TRP A 854 -23.27 27.27 -23.71
N ARG A 855 -23.24 27.25 -25.05
CA ARG A 855 -24.45 27.36 -25.88
C ARG A 855 -25.50 26.28 -25.64
N THR A 856 -25.06 25.07 -25.32
CA THR A 856 -25.94 23.89 -25.16
C THR A 856 -25.77 23.32 -23.75
N LEU A 857 -26.80 22.63 -23.24
CA LEU A 857 -26.80 22.14 -21.87
C LEU A 857 -25.79 21.00 -21.67
N GLU A 858 -25.54 20.22 -22.72
CA GLU A 858 -24.65 19.07 -22.74
C GLU A 858 -23.19 19.50 -22.52
N ILE A 859 -22.77 20.61 -23.15
CA ILE A 859 -21.44 21.19 -22.96
C ILE A 859 -21.29 21.78 -21.55
N ASN A 860 -22.34 22.45 -21.03
CA ASN A 860 -22.34 22.92 -19.64
C ASN A 860 -22.22 21.74 -18.66
N LEU A 861 -22.96 20.65 -18.88
CA LEU A 861 -22.85 19.45 -18.05
C LEU A 861 -21.46 18.82 -18.17
N PHE A 862 -20.85 18.81 -19.36
CA PHE A 862 -19.51 18.26 -19.58
C PHE A 862 -18.43 19.06 -18.84
N ASP A 863 -18.37 20.39 -18.96
CA ASP A 863 -17.40 21.22 -18.22
C ASP A 863 -17.66 21.20 -16.70
N MET A 864 -18.90 20.98 -16.24
CA MET A 864 -19.18 20.69 -14.81
C MET A 864 -18.59 19.36 -14.38
N LEU A 865 -18.85 18.28 -15.12
CA LEU A 865 -18.38 16.93 -14.79
C LEU A 865 -16.85 16.85 -14.82
N THR A 866 -16.18 17.45 -15.81
CA THR A 866 -14.71 17.49 -15.86
C THR A 866 -14.11 18.37 -14.77
N THR A 867 -14.76 19.48 -14.40
CA THR A 867 -14.34 20.31 -13.26
C THR A 867 -14.51 19.58 -11.93
N CYS A 868 -15.59 18.82 -11.76
CA CYS A 868 -15.79 17.94 -10.60
C CYS A 868 -14.77 16.79 -10.55
N LEU A 869 -14.41 16.20 -11.70
CA LEU A 869 -13.36 15.20 -11.81
C LEU A 869 -11.99 15.77 -11.39
N ILE A 870 -11.64 16.97 -11.85
CA ILE A 870 -10.41 17.67 -11.43
C ILE A 870 -10.39 17.88 -9.91
N ALA A 871 -11.50 18.32 -9.31
CA ALA A 871 -11.61 18.46 -7.85
C ALA A 871 -11.48 17.12 -7.11
N GLY A 872 -12.12 16.06 -7.61
CA GLY A 872 -12.03 14.71 -7.04
C GLY A 872 -10.63 14.12 -7.11
N ILE A 873 -9.88 14.37 -8.19
CA ILE A 873 -8.47 14.01 -8.29
C ILE A 873 -7.65 14.78 -7.25
N GLY A 874 -7.82 16.11 -7.15
CA GLY A 874 -7.12 16.93 -6.15
C GLY A 874 -7.38 16.50 -4.70
N ILE A 875 -8.61 16.13 -4.35
CA ILE A 875 -8.96 15.57 -3.04
C ILE A 875 -8.28 14.22 -2.84
N THR A 876 -8.35 13.31 -3.83
CA THR A 876 -7.70 11.99 -3.75
C THR A 876 -6.17 12.13 -3.59
N MET A 877 -5.55 13.14 -4.20
CA MET A 877 -4.11 13.40 -4.01
C MET A 877 -3.74 13.71 -2.56
N THR A 878 -4.64 14.29 -1.75
CA THR A 878 -4.35 14.59 -0.34
C THR A 878 -4.21 13.34 0.53
N THR A 879 -4.79 12.20 0.14
CA THR A 879 -4.64 10.95 0.91
C THR A 879 -3.26 10.31 0.78
N PHE A 880 -2.43 10.76 -0.17
CA PHE A 880 -1.05 10.29 -0.35
C PHE A 880 -0.01 11.15 0.38
N ILE A 881 -0.44 12.22 1.06
CA ILE A 881 0.45 13.08 1.86
C ILE A 881 0.45 12.59 3.31
N PRO A 882 1.62 12.35 3.94
CA PRO A 882 1.69 11.89 5.33
C PRO A 882 1.01 12.86 6.31
N ALA A 883 0.22 12.31 7.25
CA ALA A 883 -0.54 13.11 8.24
C ALA A 883 0.34 14.09 9.04
N SER A 884 1.62 13.75 9.27
CA SER A 884 2.60 14.59 9.98
C SER A 884 2.99 15.88 9.26
N LYS A 885 2.67 16.04 7.96
CA LYS A 885 2.91 17.28 7.22
C LYS A 885 1.78 18.31 7.33
N TYR A 886 0.62 17.94 7.87
CA TYR A 886 -0.52 18.86 7.98
C TYR A 886 -0.55 19.57 9.32
N GLU A 887 -0.58 20.91 9.30
CA GLU A 887 -0.98 21.70 10.47
C GLU A 887 -2.49 21.54 10.75
N GLY A 888 -2.91 21.66 12.01
CA GLY A 888 -4.33 21.53 12.39
C GLY A 888 -5.27 22.47 11.63
N ARG A 889 -4.78 23.65 11.24
CA ARG A 889 -5.52 24.60 10.37
C ARG A 889 -5.68 24.08 8.94
N GLN A 890 -4.64 23.45 8.37
CA GLN A 890 -4.71 22.85 7.04
C GLN A 890 -5.67 21.65 7.01
N VAL A 891 -5.69 20.80 8.05
CA VAL A 891 -6.65 19.70 8.17
C VAL A 891 -8.09 20.22 8.19
N ALA A 892 -8.39 21.20 9.04
CA ALA A 892 -9.73 21.80 9.11
C ALA A 892 -10.17 22.40 7.78
N LEU A 893 -9.28 23.13 7.11
CA LEU A 893 -9.54 23.77 5.82
C LEU A 893 -9.73 22.74 4.69
N LEU A 894 -8.94 21.66 4.66
CA LEU A 894 -9.09 20.56 3.73
C LEU A 894 -10.43 19.80 3.92
N VAL A 895 -10.84 19.56 5.17
CA VAL A 895 -12.15 18.96 5.47
C VAL A 895 -13.27 19.89 5.02
N THR A 896 -13.18 21.20 5.29
CA THR A 896 -14.16 22.18 4.80
C THR A 896 -14.24 22.20 3.28
N ILE A 897 -13.11 22.25 2.57
CA ILE A 897 -13.04 22.17 1.10
C ILE A 897 -13.65 20.86 0.58
N THR A 898 -13.38 19.72 1.23
CA THR A 898 -13.93 18.42 0.83
C THR A 898 -15.46 18.39 0.97
N VAL A 899 -15.99 18.87 2.10
CA VAL A 899 -17.46 18.97 2.33
C VAL A 899 -18.11 19.94 1.33
N LEU A 900 -17.49 21.10 1.08
CA LEU A 900 -17.97 22.04 0.05
C LEU A 900 -17.94 21.41 -1.34
N THR A 901 -16.90 20.65 -1.68
CA THR A 901 -16.80 19.95 -2.97
C THR A 901 -17.91 18.92 -3.15
N LEU A 902 -18.12 18.05 -2.15
CA LEU A 902 -19.20 17.04 -2.18
C LEU A 902 -20.59 17.71 -2.23
N THR A 903 -20.77 18.84 -1.55
CA THR A 903 -22.01 19.63 -1.60
C THR A 903 -22.22 20.23 -2.99
N CYS A 904 -21.20 20.85 -3.59
CA CYS A 904 -21.27 21.39 -4.96
C CYS A 904 -21.51 20.31 -6.01
N ILE A 905 -20.87 19.14 -5.89
CA ILE A 905 -21.12 17.97 -6.74
C ILE A 905 -22.57 17.50 -6.59
N GLY A 906 -23.06 17.38 -5.35
CA GLY A 906 -24.44 16.99 -5.06
C GLY A 906 -25.47 17.97 -5.63
N LEU A 907 -25.25 19.28 -5.47
CA LEU A 907 -26.10 20.33 -6.03
C LEU A 907 -26.07 20.36 -7.56
N ALA A 908 -24.89 20.24 -8.19
CA ALA A 908 -24.75 20.18 -9.64
C ALA A 908 -25.40 18.91 -10.22
N GLY A 909 -25.22 17.76 -9.57
CA GLY A 909 -25.86 16.49 -9.94
C GLY A 909 -27.38 16.53 -9.77
N ALA A 910 -27.88 17.08 -8.67
CA ALA A 910 -29.31 17.30 -8.46
C ALA A 910 -29.91 18.26 -9.49
N TYR A 911 -29.21 19.36 -9.82
CA TYR A 911 -29.62 20.30 -10.86
C TYR A 911 -29.67 19.64 -12.24
N ALA A 912 -28.65 18.86 -12.60
CA ALA A 912 -28.60 18.09 -13.84
C ALA A 912 -29.76 17.07 -13.91
N LEU A 913 -30.00 16.32 -12.83
CA LEU A 913 -31.12 15.36 -12.74
C LEU A 913 -32.48 16.05 -12.82
N VAL A 914 -32.66 17.22 -12.17
CA VAL A 914 -33.90 18.01 -12.28
C VAL A 914 -34.10 18.51 -13.70
N MET A 915 -33.06 18.96 -14.39
CA MET A 915 -33.16 19.41 -15.78
C MET A 915 -33.43 18.25 -16.76
N LEU A 916 -32.75 17.11 -16.58
CA LEU A 916 -33.02 15.88 -17.33
C LEU A 916 -34.46 15.40 -17.10
N LYS A 917 -34.95 15.38 -15.85
CA LYS A 917 -36.31 14.97 -15.51
C LYS A 917 -37.38 15.96 -16.01
N ARG A 918 -37.08 17.27 -16.04
CA ARG A 918 -37.98 18.30 -16.62
C ARG A 918 -38.05 18.25 -18.14
N ARG A 919 -37.01 17.77 -18.84
CA ARG A 919 -36.96 17.68 -20.32
C ARG A 919 -37.18 16.27 -20.88
N GLY A 920 -37.10 15.23 -20.05
CA GLY A 920 -37.14 13.82 -20.42
C GLY A 920 -38.49 13.25 -20.91
N LYS A 921 -39.38 14.07 -21.48
CA LYS A 921 -40.60 13.61 -22.17
C LYS A 921 -40.68 13.98 -23.65
N SER A 922 -39.79 14.85 -24.16
CA SER A 922 -39.83 15.32 -25.56
C SER A 922 -38.65 14.88 -26.43
N GLY A 923 -37.62 14.20 -25.88
CA GLY A 923 -36.56 13.51 -26.63
C GLY A 923 -35.58 14.38 -27.44
N HIS A 924 -35.80 15.69 -27.53
CA HIS A 924 -34.97 16.59 -28.34
C HIS A 924 -33.84 17.23 -27.51
N PHE A 925 -32.64 16.66 -27.62
CA PHE A 925 -31.39 17.34 -27.23
C PHE A 925 -31.09 18.42 -28.28
N GLY A 926 -31.54 19.65 -28.02
CA GLY A 926 -31.45 20.76 -28.95
C GLY A 926 -31.77 22.11 -28.31
N TYR A 927 -31.59 23.18 -29.09
CA TYR A 927 -31.68 24.59 -28.70
C TYR A 927 -32.71 24.89 -27.60
N ILE A 928 -32.28 25.69 -26.61
CA ILE A 928 -33.14 26.19 -25.53
C ILE A 928 -34.17 27.15 -26.16
N PHE A 929 -35.34 26.62 -26.52
CA PHE A 929 -36.53 27.46 -26.63
C PHE A 929 -36.86 28.03 -25.24
N PRO A 930 -37.26 29.31 -25.15
CA PRO A 930 -37.62 29.94 -23.89
C PRO A 930 -38.89 29.29 -23.28
N PRO A 931 -39.16 29.47 -21.97
CA PRO A 931 -40.28 28.81 -21.29
C PRO A 931 -41.65 29.15 -21.91
N PRO A 932 -42.72 28.37 -21.66
CA PRO A 932 -44.03 28.55 -22.30
C PRO A 932 -44.61 29.97 -22.24
N GLU A 933 -44.38 30.70 -21.15
CA GLU A 933 -44.80 32.10 -20.98
C GLU A 933 -44.04 33.06 -21.91
N ASP A 934 -42.75 32.80 -22.14
CA ASP A 934 -41.95 33.53 -23.12
C ASP A 934 -42.16 33.02 -24.55
N MET A 935 -42.67 31.80 -24.75
CA MET A 935 -43.19 31.37 -26.05
C MET A 935 -44.44 32.15 -26.44
N LYS A 936 -45.28 32.54 -25.48
CA LYS A 936 -46.36 33.49 -25.74
C LYS A 936 -45.80 34.85 -26.17
N LYS A 937 -44.87 35.44 -25.42
CA LYS A 937 -44.19 36.69 -25.83
C LYS A 937 -43.45 36.60 -27.16
N PHE A 938 -42.88 35.44 -27.48
CA PHE A 938 -42.20 35.20 -28.75
C PHE A 938 -43.20 35.06 -29.90
N ALA A 939 -44.34 34.40 -29.69
CA ALA A 939 -45.44 34.35 -30.64
C ALA A 939 -46.04 35.76 -30.84
N ASP A 940 -46.34 36.49 -29.76
CA ASP A 940 -46.87 37.85 -29.78
C ASP A 940 -45.90 38.82 -30.50
N HIS A 941 -44.59 38.77 -30.20
CA HIS A 941 -43.59 39.56 -30.94
C HIS A 941 -43.41 39.11 -32.39
N SER A 942 -43.37 37.81 -32.67
CA SER A 942 -43.25 37.32 -34.06
C SER A 942 -44.47 37.69 -34.89
N GLN A 943 -45.66 37.63 -34.30
CA GLN A 943 -46.91 38.06 -34.90
C GLN A 943 -46.94 39.58 -35.11
N SER A 944 -46.51 40.37 -34.12
CA SER A 944 -46.36 41.83 -34.25
C SER A 944 -45.36 42.23 -35.35
N ILE A 945 -44.21 41.54 -35.42
CA ILE A 945 -43.24 41.71 -36.50
C ILE A 945 -43.87 41.33 -37.85
N MET A 946 -44.48 40.15 -37.97
CA MET A 946 -45.11 39.70 -39.21
C MET A 946 -46.27 40.63 -39.66
N GLN A 947 -47.04 41.19 -38.73
CA GLN A 947 -48.07 42.20 -39.02
C GLN A 947 -47.47 43.52 -39.49
N SER A 948 -46.38 43.97 -38.86
CA SER A 948 -45.64 45.17 -39.27
C SER A 948 -44.98 44.99 -40.65
N LEU A 949 -44.47 43.80 -40.95
CA LEU A 949 -43.92 43.44 -42.26
C LEU A 949 -45.02 43.34 -43.33
N ALA A 950 -46.19 42.79 -43.01
CA ALA A 950 -47.32 42.67 -43.93
C ALA A 950 -47.97 44.02 -44.28
N GLY A 951 -47.80 45.04 -43.42
CA GLY A 951 -48.28 46.40 -43.67
C GLY A 951 -47.37 47.25 -44.58
N MET A 952 -46.13 46.82 -44.84
CA MET A 952 -45.20 47.57 -45.70
C MET A 952 -45.43 47.29 -47.19
N SER A 953 -45.35 48.32 -48.02
CA SER A 953 -45.29 48.16 -49.47
C SER A 953 -44.01 47.44 -49.90
N ARG A 954 -44.03 46.83 -51.09
CA ARG A 954 -42.87 46.09 -51.64
C ARG A 954 -41.63 46.97 -51.82
N SER A 955 -41.81 48.28 -51.98
CA SER A 955 -40.77 49.32 -52.01
C SER A 955 -40.22 49.65 -50.63
N GLU A 956 -41.06 49.85 -49.62
CA GLU A 956 -40.64 50.14 -48.24
C GLU A 956 -39.93 48.94 -47.62
N PHE A 957 -40.47 47.73 -47.80
CA PHE A 957 -39.81 46.51 -47.33
C PHE A 957 -38.46 46.29 -48.03
N ARG A 958 -38.34 46.65 -49.31
CA ARG A 958 -37.06 46.60 -50.03
C ARG A 958 -36.05 47.61 -49.47
N LEU A 959 -36.46 48.86 -49.20
CA LEU A 959 -35.60 49.86 -48.58
C LEU A 959 -35.16 49.44 -47.17
N PHE A 960 -36.09 48.92 -46.36
CA PHE A 960 -35.79 48.32 -45.05
C PHE A 960 -34.77 47.17 -45.16
N LEU A 961 -34.95 46.24 -46.11
CA LEU A 961 -33.96 45.19 -46.38
C LEU A 961 -32.62 45.74 -46.90
N GLU A 962 -32.61 46.87 -47.60
CA GLU A 962 -31.40 47.54 -48.09
C GLU A 962 -30.65 48.29 -46.97
N GLU A 963 -31.34 48.76 -45.93
CA GLU A 963 -30.76 49.30 -44.69
C GLU A 963 -30.17 48.22 -43.75
N LEU A 964 -30.73 47.01 -43.74
CA LEU A 964 -30.21 45.90 -42.93
C LEU A 964 -28.80 45.45 -43.37
N SER A 965 -27.98 44.96 -42.43
CA SER A 965 -26.67 44.41 -42.78
C SER A 965 -26.80 43.13 -43.62
N THR A 966 -25.75 42.74 -44.36
CA THR A 966 -25.76 41.49 -45.15
C THR A 966 -25.98 40.24 -44.29
N ILE A 967 -25.58 40.27 -43.02
CA ILE A 967 -25.81 39.17 -42.07
C ILE A 967 -27.28 39.16 -41.63
N ASP A 968 -27.85 40.32 -41.37
CA ASP A 968 -29.25 40.45 -40.95
C ASP A 968 -30.20 40.10 -42.10
N ARG A 969 -29.89 40.48 -43.35
CA ARG A 969 -30.61 40.01 -44.54
C ARG A 969 -30.60 38.48 -44.68
N LEU A 970 -29.46 37.82 -44.41
CA LEU A 970 -29.35 36.36 -44.42
C LEU A 970 -30.07 35.68 -43.24
N LEU A 971 -30.29 36.40 -42.14
CA LEU A 971 -31.09 35.95 -41.00
C LEU A 971 -32.58 36.14 -41.27
N VAL A 972 -32.99 37.29 -41.82
CA VAL A 972 -34.35 37.56 -42.28
C VAL A 972 -34.74 36.57 -43.38
N ASP A 973 -33.89 36.32 -44.38
CA ASP A 973 -34.11 35.26 -45.39
C ASP A 973 -34.36 33.90 -44.74
N LYS A 974 -33.56 33.47 -43.76
CA LYS A 974 -33.80 32.21 -43.03
C LYS A 974 -35.09 32.21 -42.23
N VAL A 975 -35.43 33.32 -41.57
CA VAL A 975 -36.66 33.45 -40.77
C VAL A 975 -37.89 33.44 -41.69
N VAL A 976 -37.86 34.19 -42.79
CA VAL A 976 -38.89 34.21 -43.83
C VAL A 976 -39.05 32.83 -44.47
N ASN A 977 -37.96 32.12 -44.78
CA ASN A 977 -38.03 30.74 -45.27
C ASN A 977 -38.64 29.77 -44.23
N VAL A 978 -38.39 29.96 -42.93
CA VAL A 978 -39.02 29.18 -41.86
C VAL A 978 -40.53 29.44 -41.78
N PHE A 979 -40.98 30.69 -41.95
CA PHE A 979 -42.41 31.01 -42.01
C PHE A 979 -43.07 30.56 -43.34
N ALA A 980 -42.39 30.70 -44.48
CA ALA A 980 -42.89 30.30 -45.80
C ALA A 980 -43.16 28.78 -45.89
N MET A 981 -42.34 27.96 -45.22
CA MET A 981 -42.58 26.51 -45.07
C MET A 981 -43.89 26.15 -44.34
N THR A 982 -44.64 27.13 -43.81
CA THR A 982 -45.95 26.92 -43.17
C THR A 982 -47.14 27.53 -43.92
N SER A 983 -46.92 28.32 -44.98
CA SER A 983 -48.00 28.90 -45.79
C SER A 983 -48.44 28.02 -46.96
N GLU A 984 -47.58 27.09 -47.43
CA GLU A 984 -47.96 26.09 -48.43
C GLU A 984 -48.57 24.86 -47.77
N GLY A 985 -49.88 24.93 -47.49
CA GLY A 985 -50.65 23.76 -47.10
C GLY A 985 -50.81 22.80 -48.28
N HIS A 986 -49.98 21.76 -48.34
CA HIS A 986 -50.16 20.61 -49.25
C HIS A 986 -50.09 19.29 -48.49
N SER A 987 -50.94 18.35 -48.91
CA SER A 987 -51.18 17.06 -48.26
C SER A 987 -49.93 16.18 -48.21
N VAL A 988 -49.59 15.67 -47.03
CA VAL A 988 -48.51 14.71 -46.83
C VAL A 988 -48.93 13.31 -47.29
N THR A 989 -48.84 13.05 -48.59
CA THR A 989 -48.73 11.68 -49.12
C THR A 989 -47.26 11.25 -49.13
N ARG A 990 -46.98 10.02 -48.70
CA ARG A 990 -45.62 9.52 -48.45
C ARG A 990 -44.84 9.27 -49.74
N GLY A 991 -43.65 9.87 -49.85
CA GLY A 991 -42.60 9.54 -50.84
C GLY A 991 -41.23 10.11 -50.39
N PRO A 992 -40.09 9.45 -50.70
CA PRO A 992 -38.78 9.85 -50.19
C PRO A 992 -38.15 11.05 -50.91
N ARG A 993 -37.07 11.61 -50.34
CA ARG A 993 -36.60 13.00 -50.52
C ARG A 993 -35.39 13.19 -51.46
N ARG A 994 -35.31 14.43 -51.99
CA ARG A 994 -34.13 15.31 -52.28
C ARG A 994 -33.35 15.19 -53.60
N SER A 995 -33.22 16.35 -54.25
CA SER A 995 -31.93 16.95 -54.70
C SER A 995 -32.06 18.50 -54.55
N THR A 996 -31.34 19.14 -53.63
CA THR A 996 -30.01 19.81 -53.73
C THR A 996 -29.93 21.11 -54.54
N PHE A 997 -29.72 22.21 -53.81
CA PHE A 997 -29.64 23.59 -54.28
C PHE A 997 -28.16 24.06 -54.36
N ASN A 998 -27.72 24.50 -55.54
CA ASN A 998 -26.58 25.40 -55.77
C ASN A 998 -26.58 25.75 -57.28
N ARG A 999 -26.31 26.99 -57.73
CA ARG A 999 -25.31 27.91 -57.20
C ARG A 999 -25.56 29.37 -57.62
N SER A 1000 -25.02 30.30 -56.82
CA SER A 1000 -24.55 31.66 -57.19
C SER A 1000 -25.54 32.72 -57.72
N LEU A 1001 -25.60 33.82 -56.96
CA LEU A 1001 -25.87 35.17 -57.48
C LEU A 1001 -24.65 36.05 -57.15
N ARG A 1002 -24.02 36.62 -58.19
CA ARG A 1002 -22.95 37.63 -58.05
C ARG A 1002 -23.59 39.02 -58.01
N LEU A 1003 -23.03 39.93 -57.22
CA LEU A 1003 -23.33 41.37 -57.28
C LEU A 1003 -22.55 42.00 -58.43
N VAL A 1004 -23.20 42.88 -59.20
CA VAL A 1004 -22.57 43.79 -60.18
C VAL A 1004 -23.32 45.14 -60.19
N HIS A 1005 -22.55 46.22 -60.31
CA HIS A 1005 -22.93 47.58 -60.72
C HIS A 1005 -21.80 48.09 -61.65
N PRO A 1006 -22.01 49.13 -62.48
CA PRO A 1006 -23.15 49.38 -63.38
C PRO A 1006 -22.72 49.80 -64.82
N ALA A 1007 -23.67 49.86 -65.77
CA ALA A 1007 -23.55 50.40 -67.14
C ALA A 1007 -22.58 49.66 -68.10
N SER A 1008 -22.70 49.72 -69.44
CA SER A 1008 -23.56 50.54 -70.32
C SER A 1008 -24.03 49.77 -71.59
N ASP A 1009 -24.95 50.42 -72.32
CA ASP A 1009 -25.23 50.33 -73.78
C ASP A 1009 -25.99 49.14 -74.41
N GLU A 1010 -27.03 49.55 -75.15
CA GLU A 1010 -27.95 48.88 -76.09
C GLU A 1010 -27.28 48.51 -77.45
N PRO A 1011 -27.98 47.91 -78.45
CA PRO A 1011 -28.89 46.75 -78.45
C PRO A 1011 -28.57 45.85 -79.71
N PRO A 1012 -29.50 45.32 -80.56
CA PRO A 1012 -30.80 44.65 -80.35
C PRO A 1012 -30.90 43.24 -81.03
N THR A 1013 -31.83 42.38 -80.58
CA THR A 1013 -32.70 41.45 -81.39
C THR A 1013 -32.11 40.39 -82.35
N PRO A 1014 -32.92 39.47 -82.92
CA PRO A 1014 -34.08 38.71 -82.38
C PRO A 1014 -34.00 37.18 -82.70
N GLU A 1015 -35.11 36.46 -82.43
CA GLU A 1015 -35.51 35.19 -83.06
C GLU A 1015 -34.60 33.95 -82.88
N GLY A 1016 -35.11 32.72 -82.80
CA GLY A 1016 -36.49 32.23 -82.80
C GLY A 1016 -36.49 30.70 -82.63
N GLU A 1017 -37.68 30.11 -82.49
CA GLU A 1017 -38.10 28.75 -82.93
C GLU A 1017 -37.01 27.64 -83.05
N GLY A 1018 -37.12 26.45 -82.46
CA GLY A 1018 -38.28 25.76 -81.88
C GLY A 1018 -38.15 24.25 -82.14
N LEU A 1019 -38.93 23.44 -81.41
CA LEU A 1019 -39.30 22.04 -81.70
C LEU A 1019 -38.21 20.93 -81.71
N CYS A 1020 -38.43 20.01 -80.75
CA CYS A 1020 -38.25 18.54 -80.73
C CYS A 1020 -38.14 17.80 -82.09
N PRO A 1021 -37.72 16.50 -82.17
CA PRO A 1021 -37.82 15.46 -81.11
C PRO A 1021 -36.66 14.41 -81.06
N GLY A 1022 -36.84 13.32 -80.29
CA GLY A 1022 -36.27 12.00 -80.65
C GLY A 1022 -35.52 11.19 -79.57
N ASP A 1023 -36.27 10.51 -78.70
CA ASP A 1023 -36.14 9.14 -78.14
C ASP A 1023 -34.79 8.36 -77.99
N VAL A 1024 -34.88 7.29 -77.16
CA VAL A 1024 -33.94 6.14 -76.99
C VAL A 1024 -32.76 6.44 -76.01
N GLU A 1025 -32.47 5.71 -74.90
CA GLU A 1025 -32.89 4.38 -74.42
C GLU A 1025 -32.76 4.15 -72.87
N SER A 1026 -33.20 2.97 -72.41
CA SER A 1026 -32.74 2.15 -71.25
C SER A 1026 -32.87 2.57 -69.75
N GLN A 1027 -33.83 1.89 -69.09
CA GLN A 1027 -33.70 1.03 -67.88
C GLN A 1027 -33.13 1.50 -66.51
N SER A 1028 -33.99 1.58 -65.49
CA SER A 1028 -33.91 0.92 -64.14
C SER A 1028 -35.09 1.45 -63.27
N GLY A 1029 -35.59 0.83 -62.20
CA GLY A 1029 -35.33 -0.53 -61.72
C GLY A 1029 -35.30 -0.70 -60.20
N CYS A 1030 -36.32 -0.25 -59.43
CA CYS A 1030 -36.62 -0.65 -58.03
C CYS A 1030 -37.90 0.08 -57.54
N GLY A 1031 -38.90 -0.48 -56.85
CA GLY A 1031 -39.04 -1.81 -56.22
C GLY A 1031 -38.33 -1.89 -54.86
N SER A 1032 -38.94 -2.27 -53.73
CA SER A 1032 -40.33 -2.70 -53.45
C SER A 1032 -40.62 -2.61 -51.92
N SER A 1033 -41.87 -2.34 -51.50
CA SER A 1033 -42.84 -3.27 -50.86
C SER A 1033 -42.53 -3.75 -49.41
N HIS A 1034 -43.37 -3.42 -48.41
CA HIS A 1034 -44.44 -4.26 -47.80
C HIS A 1034 -43.97 -5.37 -46.80
N GLY A 1035 -44.73 -5.74 -45.75
CA GLY A 1035 -46.02 -5.24 -45.25
C GLY A 1035 -46.65 -6.14 -44.15
N SER A 1036 -47.89 -5.80 -43.72
CA SER A 1036 -48.88 -6.65 -42.99
C SER A 1036 -48.54 -7.08 -41.53
N ALA A 1037 -49.46 -7.38 -40.59
CA ALA A 1037 -50.95 -7.46 -40.57
C ALA A 1037 -51.53 -7.34 -39.12
N MET A 1038 -52.87 -7.14 -38.97
CA MET A 1038 -53.88 -7.90 -38.14
C MET A 1038 -53.59 -8.26 -36.63
N GLU A 1039 -54.45 -8.11 -35.60
CA GLU A 1039 -55.82 -7.53 -35.44
C GLU A 1039 -56.30 -7.20 -33.98
N LEU A 1040 -57.38 -7.84 -33.46
CA LEU A 1040 -58.20 -7.63 -32.22
C LEU A 1040 -58.15 -8.89 -31.28
N PRO A 1041 -58.93 -9.04 -30.17
CA PRO A 1041 -59.21 -8.19 -28.97
C PRO A 1041 -59.22 -8.93 -27.57
N ALA A 1042 -59.18 -8.18 -26.44
CA ALA A 1042 -59.80 -8.45 -25.09
C ALA A 1042 -59.48 -9.77 -24.29
N PRO A 1043 -59.95 -9.96 -23.02
CA PRO A 1043 -59.82 -9.13 -21.79
C PRO A 1043 -59.33 -9.90 -20.51
N GLU A 1044 -59.19 -9.17 -19.39
CA GLU A 1044 -59.38 -9.57 -17.95
C GLU A 1044 -58.59 -10.67 -17.17
N LEU A 1045 -58.34 -10.32 -15.89
CA LEU A 1045 -58.26 -11.11 -14.63
C LEU A 1045 -57.03 -11.99 -14.24
N GLU A 1046 -56.70 -11.82 -12.93
CA GLU A 1046 -55.99 -12.61 -11.92
C GLU A 1046 -55.23 -13.92 -12.25
N ALA A 1047 -54.01 -14.07 -11.69
CA ALA A 1047 -53.62 -15.19 -10.79
C ALA A 1047 -52.18 -15.06 -10.23
N SER A 1048 -51.81 -15.95 -9.29
CA SER A 1048 -50.62 -15.89 -8.43
C SER A 1048 -49.62 -17.05 -8.64
N ALA A 1049 -48.36 -16.82 -8.22
CA ALA A 1049 -47.33 -17.80 -7.80
C ALA A 1049 -46.65 -18.77 -8.82
N LYS A 1050 -45.29 -18.69 -8.85
CA LYS A 1050 -44.24 -19.75 -8.63
C LYS A 1050 -44.52 -21.25 -8.96
N PRO A 1051 -43.48 -22.12 -9.13
CA PRO A 1051 -42.01 -21.90 -9.30
C PRO A 1051 -41.33 -22.87 -10.34
N SER A 1052 -39.99 -22.95 -10.29
CA SER A 1052 -39.12 -24.13 -10.58
C SER A 1052 -38.98 -24.66 -12.03
N ARG A 1053 -37.92 -25.40 -12.41
CA ARG A 1053 -36.47 -25.47 -12.04
C ARG A 1053 -35.82 -26.57 -12.92
N ASP A 1054 -34.57 -26.42 -13.35
CA ASP A 1054 -33.66 -27.49 -13.84
C ASP A 1054 -34.11 -28.31 -15.10
N SER A 1055 -33.27 -29.07 -15.83
CA SER A 1055 -31.82 -28.97 -16.19
C SER A 1055 -31.52 -30.07 -17.27
N THR A 1056 -30.23 -30.28 -17.61
CA THR A 1056 -29.62 -31.35 -18.47
C THR A 1056 -29.64 -31.14 -20.01
N VAL A 1057 -28.57 -31.18 -20.86
CA VAL A 1057 -27.14 -31.70 -20.85
C VAL A 1057 -27.01 -33.13 -21.45
N PRO A 1058 -26.02 -33.49 -22.33
CA PRO A 1058 -25.25 -32.74 -23.35
C PRO A 1058 -24.91 -33.59 -24.64
N ASP A 1059 -23.64 -33.51 -25.13
CA ASP A 1059 -22.88 -34.31 -26.13
C ASP A 1059 -23.05 -33.98 -27.63
N ASP A 1060 -21.98 -33.88 -28.46
CA ASP A 1060 -20.51 -33.86 -28.19
C ASP A 1060 -19.71 -33.21 -29.37
N THR A 1061 -18.41 -32.98 -29.17
CA THR A 1061 -17.26 -32.86 -30.13
C THR A 1061 -16.53 -31.50 -30.33
N ALA A 1062 -15.19 -31.59 -30.23
CA ALA A 1062 -14.14 -30.84 -30.96
C ALA A 1062 -13.68 -29.41 -30.56
N VAL A 1063 -12.99 -29.34 -29.41
CA VAL A 1063 -11.61 -28.77 -29.20
C VAL A 1063 -11.15 -27.46 -29.93
N ARG A 1064 -11.05 -26.39 -29.12
CA ARG A 1064 -10.01 -25.32 -29.04
C ARG A 1064 -9.43 -24.64 -30.30
N ARG A 1065 -9.58 -23.30 -30.37
CA ARG A 1065 -8.50 -22.32 -30.09
C ARG A 1065 -9.05 -20.88 -29.92
N TYR A 1066 -8.42 -20.08 -29.07
CA TYR A 1066 -8.61 -18.63 -28.98
C TYR A 1066 -7.73 -17.91 -30.01
N SER A 1067 -8.17 -16.75 -30.52
CA SER A 1067 -7.29 -15.67 -30.98
C SER A 1067 -8.01 -14.32 -30.96
N CYS A 1068 -7.29 -13.26 -30.59
CA CYS A 1068 -7.57 -11.88 -31.00
C CYS A 1068 -6.95 -11.64 -32.39
N ASP A 1069 -6.84 -10.35 -32.79
CA ASP A 1069 -6.21 -9.80 -34.00
C ASP A 1069 -7.16 -9.72 -35.23
N THR A 1070 -7.10 -8.72 -36.15
CA THR A 1070 -6.33 -7.46 -36.24
C THR A 1070 -6.96 -6.51 -37.32
N LEU A 1071 -6.57 -5.23 -37.30
CA LEU A 1071 -6.30 -4.33 -38.45
C LEU A 1071 -7.29 -4.14 -39.66
N THR A 1072 -7.62 -2.86 -39.87
CA THR A 1072 -7.74 -2.07 -41.13
C THR A 1072 -6.94 -2.50 -42.38
N PRO A 1073 -7.11 -1.89 -43.61
CA PRO A 1073 -8.23 -1.13 -44.24
C PRO A 1073 -8.41 -1.50 -45.76
N THR A 1074 -8.68 -0.50 -46.64
CA THR A 1074 -8.85 -0.48 -48.13
C THR A 1074 -10.22 -0.95 -48.65
N LEU A 1075 -10.89 -0.32 -49.63
CA LEU A 1075 -10.56 0.68 -50.67
C LEU A 1075 -9.70 0.17 -51.84
N GLU A 1076 -10.24 -0.75 -52.64
CA GLU A 1076 -10.45 -0.55 -54.09
C GLU A 1076 -11.21 -1.72 -54.74
N THR A 1077 -12.42 -1.46 -55.25
CA THR A 1077 -13.12 -2.13 -56.37
C THR A 1077 -14.50 -1.48 -56.51
N TRP A 1078 -14.58 -0.26 -57.05
CA TRP A 1078 -14.83 0.02 -58.48
C TRP A 1078 -16.15 -0.57 -59.04
N LYS A 1079 -16.96 0.33 -59.62
CA LYS A 1079 -18.00 0.09 -60.65
C LYS A 1079 -19.15 -0.88 -60.34
N ALA A 1080 -20.30 -0.31 -59.99
CA ALA A 1080 -21.53 -0.50 -60.76
C ALA A 1080 -22.60 0.54 -60.35
N VAL A 1081 -23.61 0.73 -61.22
CA VAL A 1081 -24.87 1.44 -60.96
C VAL A 1081 -24.75 2.95 -60.71
N ALA A 1082 -24.26 3.65 -61.73
CA ALA A 1082 -25.02 4.81 -62.20
C ALA A 1082 -25.83 4.33 -63.42
N GLU A 1083 -27.17 4.25 -63.33
CA GLU A 1083 -28.04 4.35 -64.51
C GLU A 1083 -29.54 4.54 -64.16
N SER A 1084 -30.03 5.72 -64.56
CA SER A 1084 -31.39 6.09 -64.98
C SER A 1084 -32.54 6.34 -63.98
N ARG A 1085 -33.56 7.00 -64.56
CA ARG A 1085 -34.80 7.61 -64.04
C ARG A 1085 -34.64 8.89 -63.22
N SER A 1086 -35.11 10.07 -63.66
CA SER A 1086 -36.21 10.46 -64.59
C SER A 1086 -37.61 10.09 -64.08
N ASP A 1087 -38.15 10.89 -63.18
CA ASP A 1087 -39.09 11.99 -63.50
C ASP A 1087 -39.07 13.04 -62.35
#